data_AF-A0A358SK48-F1
#
_entry.id   AF-A0A358SK48-F1
#
_cell.length_a   1.000
_cell.length_b   1.000
_cell.length_c   1.000
_cell.angle_alpha   90.00
_cell.angle_beta   90.00
_cell.angle_gamma   90.00
#
_symmetry.space_group_name_H-M   'P 1'
#
loop_
_entity.id
_entity.type
_entity.pdbx_description
1 polymer ?
#
loop_
_entity_poly.entity_id
_entity_poly.type
_entity_poly.pdbx_seq_one_letter_code
_entity_poly.pdbx_strand_id
1 'polypeptide(L)'
;RPKFELFVYSPRFEGVHLRFANVARGGLRWSDRRDDFRTEILGLAKAQEVKNSVIVPSGAKGGFVCKQLPAPADREAYQGEVLACYRMFITAMLDVTDNLEAGRVIPPAGVVRHDGDDPYLVVAADKGTATFSDTANEIAKARGFWLGDAFASGGSEGYDHKGMGITARGAWESVKFHFRTLGMDVDADDFTVVGIGDMSGDVFGNGMLLSEHIKLVAAFDHRHIFIDPDPDPLASFAERRRLFELPRSSWDDYDQSLISAGGGIWPRAAKSVPVSAQAKAALGLPDGAIAMAPDELISEILQAPADLLWNGGIGTYVKAAAQSNADVGDRSNDAVRVDASQLRCRVIGEGGNLGLTQEARIEYALAGGLVNTDFIDNSAGVDTSDHEVNIKILLDWVVRDGELEPSARNALLHSMTDEVGALVLVHNYEQNRALAASRAQAARMLHVHARYIRKLERDRRIRRRLEVLPREREIAERRSAGTGLTAPEFSVLLAHTKIAAAQEVLASGLPDDPFLRRVLVGYFPTPLRERYAGRMGDHPLHREIITTAVVNDMADRSGSTFAFRLNEETGASVPEITAAWLVSRSVFDMPGFWAELEALDGAVDPSAQIAALLEGRKLTERGTRWLLNFRRPPFDIQATIDFFAGGVLTVGAGLPKLLAGRDLAGFDERRDSFAARGVPDGLAERIAAMVPAYSAFDIVEIAHGTGRSVDETAEVYFDLADRLQIARLRDMITALPREDRWNTMARGALRDDLYTAHAELSRDVLKVTDSGSPEQRLAAWVQRNDSAVRRATQTLTEIWESDAFTIATLSVAVRAVRTLVTTSTLPA
;
A
#
# COMPACT_ATOMS: atom_id res chain seq x y z
N ARG A 1 -11.34 19.83 7.29
CA ARG A 1 -11.76 20.97 6.44
C ARG A 1 -10.62 21.18 5.45
N PRO A 2 -10.88 21.64 4.22
CA PRO A 2 -9.80 22.02 3.30
C PRO A 2 -8.83 22.99 3.99
N LYS A 3 -7.54 22.87 3.68
CA LYS A 3 -6.51 23.81 4.14
C LYS A 3 -6.61 25.12 3.35
N PHE A 4 -6.84 25.01 2.04
CA PHE A 4 -7.04 26.13 1.13
C PHE A 4 -8.33 25.97 0.33
N GLU A 5 -8.98 27.09 0.05
CA GLU A 5 -10.12 27.20 -0.86
C GLU A 5 -9.88 28.38 -1.79
N LEU A 6 -9.83 28.12 -3.09
CA LEU A 6 -9.97 29.14 -4.12
C LEU A 6 -11.44 29.19 -4.55
N PHE A 7 -12.06 30.35 -4.48
CA PHE A 7 -13.43 30.56 -4.94
C PHE A 7 -13.46 31.65 -5.99
N VAL A 8 -14.08 31.36 -7.13
CA VAL A 8 -14.18 32.28 -8.26
C VAL A 8 -15.63 32.48 -8.64
N TYR A 9 -16.04 33.74 -8.71
CA TYR A 9 -17.36 34.13 -9.16
C TYR A 9 -17.26 34.96 -10.44
N SER A 10 -18.06 34.58 -11.44
CA SER A 10 -18.29 35.34 -12.66
C SER A 10 -19.79 35.35 -12.98
N PRO A 11 -20.31 36.34 -13.73
CA PRO A 11 -21.64 36.24 -14.33
C PRO A 11 -21.82 35.00 -15.22
N ARG A 12 -20.73 34.47 -15.80
CA ARG A 12 -20.74 33.29 -16.69
C ARG A 12 -20.60 31.96 -15.94
N PHE A 13 -19.89 31.93 -14.82
CA PHE A 13 -19.65 30.69 -14.07
C PHE A 13 -19.42 30.92 -12.57
N GLU A 14 -19.42 29.83 -11.81
CA GLU A 14 -18.93 29.81 -10.43
C GLU A 14 -18.04 28.59 -10.25
N GLY A 15 -16.90 28.75 -9.57
CA GLY A 15 -15.92 27.69 -9.40
C GLY A 15 -15.33 27.66 -8.01
N VAL A 16 -14.96 26.47 -7.55
CA VAL A 16 -14.22 26.24 -6.31
C VAL A 16 -13.08 25.27 -6.55
N HIS A 17 -11.94 25.48 -5.90
CA HIS A 17 -10.83 24.53 -5.84
C HIS A 17 -10.39 24.36 -4.39
N LEU A 18 -10.46 23.12 -3.89
CA LEU A 18 -10.21 22.75 -2.50
C LEU A 18 -8.92 21.95 -2.40
N ARG A 19 -7.98 22.35 -1.55
CA ARG A 19 -6.73 21.61 -1.27
C ARG A 19 -6.60 21.26 0.20
N PHE A 20 -6.12 20.05 0.50
CA PHE A 20 -5.91 19.57 1.86
C PHE A 20 -4.46 19.72 2.36
N ALA A 21 -3.52 20.04 1.47
CA ALA A 21 -2.12 20.35 1.78
C ALA A 21 -1.57 21.44 0.85
N ASN A 22 -0.32 21.88 1.08
CA ASN A 22 0.39 22.80 0.19
C ASN A 22 0.66 22.15 -1.18
N VAL A 23 1.22 20.94 -1.15
CA VAL A 23 1.41 20.09 -2.31
C VAL A 23 0.19 19.18 -2.41
N ALA A 24 -0.75 19.54 -3.29
CA ALA A 24 -2.00 18.81 -3.48
C ALA A 24 -2.41 18.80 -4.94
N ARG A 25 -3.10 17.74 -5.36
CA ARG A 25 -3.51 17.53 -6.76
C ARG A 25 -4.91 16.95 -6.84
N GLY A 26 -5.66 17.44 -7.82
CA GLY A 26 -7.06 17.09 -8.01
C GLY A 26 -7.59 17.42 -9.39
N GLY A 27 -8.53 16.60 -9.85
CA GLY A 27 -9.28 16.88 -11.07
C GLY A 27 -10.19 18.10 -10.95
N LEU A 28 -10.41 18.81 -12.08
CA LEU A 28 -11.39 19.88 -12.20
C LEU A 28 -12.67 19.38 -12.88
N ARG A 29 -13.76 19.28 -12.13
CA ARG A 29 -15.05 18.81 -12.65
C ARG A 29 -15.91 19.93 -13.20
N TRP A 30 -16.47 19.74 -14.40
CA TRP A 30 -17.66 20.50 -14.78
C TRP A 30 -18.89 19.81 -14.18
N SER A 31 -19.62 20.53 -13.33
CA SER A 31 -20.82 20.03 -12.66
C SER A 31 -22.09 20.65 -13.25
N ASP A 32 -23.12 19.84 -13.39
CA ASP A 32 -24.50 20.24 -13.71
C ASP A 32 -25.32 20.54 -12.44
N ARG A 33 -24.76 20.32 -11.25
CA ARG A 33 -25.42 20.47 -9.95
C ARG A 33 -25.28 21.87 -9.36
N ARG A 34 -25.91 22.86 -10.00
CA ARG A 34 -25.77 24.28 -9.62
C ARG A 34 -25.98 24.57 -8.12
N ASP A 35 -26.96 23.91 -7.49
CA ASP A 35 -27.37 24.23 -6.11
C ASP A 35 -26.45 23.62 -5.04
N ASP A 36 -25.73 22.55 -5.33
CA ASP A 36 -24.92 21.83 -4.34
C ASP A 36 -23.52 21.38 -4.82
N PHE A 37 -23.03 21.90 -5.95
CA PHE A 37 -21.71 21.54 -6.49
C PHE A 37 -20.57 21.69 -5.46
N ARG A 38 -20.61 22.69 -4.57
CA ARG A 38 -19.59 22.86 -3.52
C ARG A 38 -19.54 21.66 -2.56
N THR A 39 -20.69 21.07 -2.24
CA THR A 39 -20.77 19.85 -1.42
C THR A 39 -20.27 18.64 -2.19
N GLU A 40 -20.62 18.54 -3.48
CA GLU A 40 -20.08 17.51 -4.39
C GLU A 40 -18.54 17.57 -4.44
N ILE A 41 -17.96 18.74 -4.74
CA ILE A 41 -16.51 18.92 -4.85
C ILE A 41 -15.81 18.63 -3.52
N LEU A 42 -16.39 19.02 -2.38
CA LEU A 42 -15.84 18.67 -1.07
C LEU A 42 -15.84 17.15 -0.81
N GLY A 43 -16.90 16.44 -1.25
CA GLY A 43 -16.96 14.97 -1.16
C GLY A 43 -15.85 14.32 -1.98
N LEU A 44 -15.69 14.74 -3.23
CA LEU A 44 -14.66 14.25 -4.14
C LEU A 44 -13.24 14.56 -3.66
N ALA A 45 -13.01 15.75 -3.10
CA ALA A 45 -11.69 16.13 -2.58
C ALA A 45 -11.23 15.25 -1.42
N LYS A 46 -12.17 14.81 -0.56
CA LYS A 46 -11.87 13.87 0.52
C LYS A 46 -11.56 12.47 -0.01
N ALA A 47 -12.35 11.97 -0.96
CA ALA A 47 -12.07 10.69 -1.59
C ALA A 47 -10.69 10.70 -2.28
N GLN A 48 -10.30 11.83 -2.88
CA GLN A 48 -8.99 12.02 -3.49
C GLN A 48 -7.83 11.95 -2.48
N GLU A 49 -8.05 12.36 -1.22
CA GLU A 49 -7.02 12.28 -0.18
C GLU A 49 -6.61 10.82 0.09
N VAL A 50 -7.58 9.90 0.17
CA VAL A 50 -7.34 8.46 0.35
C VAL A 50 -6.69 7.87 -0.90
N LYS A 51 -7.18 8.21 -2.10
CA LYS A 51 -6.63 7.75 -3.37
C LYS A 51 -5.17 8.18 -3.59
N ASN A 52 -4.82 9.37 -3.11
CA ASN A 52 -3.46 9.89 -3.22
C ASN A 52 -2.51 9.40 -2.11
N SER A 53 -2.93 8.47 -1.25
CA SER A 53 -2.10 7.99 -0.14
C SER A 53 -0.79 7.30 -0.57
N VAL A 54 -0.67 6.93 -1.84
CA VAL A 54 0.53 6.31 -2.43
C VAL A 54 1.43 7.27 -3.20
N ILE A 55 1.02 8.52 -3.43
CA ILE A 55 1.75 9.51 -4.25
C ILE A 55 2.19 10.73 -3.45
N VAL A 56 2.99 11.60 -4.06
CA VAL A 56 3.48 12.85 -3.44
C VAL A 56 2.37 13.83 -3.04
N PRO A 57 1.50 14.29 -3.96
CA PRO A 57 0.54 15.33 -3.63
C PRO A 57 -0.64 14.79 -2.82
N SER A 58 -1.02 15.52 -1.77
CA SER A 58 -2.26 15.26 -1.05
C SER A 58 -3.51 15.49 -1.93
N GLY A 59 -4.69 15.19 -1.40
CA GLY A 59 -5.95 15.34 -2.10
C GLY A 59 -6.31 16.81 -2.38
N ALA A 60 -6.67 17.09 -3.63
CA ALA A 60 -7.40 18.29 -4.01
C ALA A 60 -8.59 17.93 -4.90
N LYS A 61 -9.50 18.88 -5.08
CA LYS A 61 -10.51 18.83 -6.15
C LYS A 61 -10.99 20.22 -6.47
N GLY A 62 -11.19 20.50 -7.74
CA GLY A 62 -11.96 21.66 -8.15
C GLY A 62 -13.19 21.27 -8.93
N GLY A 63 -14.09 22.23 -9.04
CA GLY A 63 -15.18 22.14 -9.98
C GLY A 63 -15.89 23.45 -10.17
N PHE A 64 -16.59 23.54 -11.28
CA PHE A 64 -17.29 24.75 -11.70
C PHE A 64 -18.63 24.42 -12.35
N VAL A 65 -19.53 25.40 -12.27
CA VAL A 65 -20.85 25.37 -12.89
C VAL A 65 -20.96 26.54 -13.86
N CYS A 66 -21.42 26.27 -15.08
CA CYS A 66 -21.68 27.30 -16.08
C CYS A 66 -23.09 27.88 -15.89
N LYS A 67 -23.20 29.21 -15.84
CA LYS A 67 -24.46 29.94 -15.59
C LYS A 67 -25.17 30.36 -16.87
N GLN A 68 -24.46 30.44 -17.99
CA GLN A 68 -24.94 30.95 -19.27
C GLN A 68 -24.71 29.94 -20.41
N LEU A 69 -25.11 28.69 -20.20
CA LEU A 69 -24.98 27.65 -21.23
C LEU A 69 -25.94 27.90 -22.41
N PRO A 70 -25.46 27.82 -23.66
CA PRO A 70 -26.31 27.77 -24.85
C PRO A 70 -27.27 26.56 -24.85
N ALA A 71 -28.16 26.51 -25.83
CA ALA A 71 -29.06 25.36 -26.00
C ALA A 71 -28.24 24.06 -26.19
N PRO A 72 -28.52 22.96 -25.47
CA PRO A 72 -27.77 21.70 -25.60
C PRO A 72 -27.82 21.07 -27.01
N ALA A 73 -28.78 21.47 -27.84
CA ALA A 73 -28.88 21.06 -29.23
C ALA A 73 -27.72 21.59 -30.09
N ASP A 74 -27.15 22.75 -29.73
CA ASP A 74 -25.95 23.29 -30.36
C ASP A 74 -24.71 22.82 -29.60
N ARG A 75 -24.27 21.60 -29.92
CA ARG A 75 -23.16 20.93 -29.22
C ARG A 75 -21.86 21.72 -29.27
N GLU A 76 -21.57 22.39 -30.38
CA GLU A 76 -20.33 23.15 -30.56
C GLU A 76 -20.33 24.39 -29.67
N ALA A 77 -21.40 25.20 -29.72
CA ALA A 77 -21.51 26.36 -28.85
C ALA A 77 -21.57 25.97 -27.36
N TYR A 78 -22.25 24.87 -27.04
CA TYR A 78 -22.37 24.36 -25.68
C TYR A 78 -20.99 23.95 -25.11
N GLN A 79 -20.23 23.14 -25.84
CA GLN A 79 -18.88 22.74 -25.41
C GLN A 79 -17.91 23.93 -25.41
N GLY A 80 -18.05 24.84 -26.38
CA GLY A 80 -17.28 26.08 -26.44
C GLY A 80 -17.47 26.96 -25.20
N GLU A 81 -18.70 27.07 -24.68
CA GLU A 81 -18.98 27.82 -23.44
C GLU A 81 -18.34 27.15 -22.22
N VAL A 82 -18.42 25.82 -22.11
CA VAL A 82 -17.80 25.07 -21.01
C VAL A 82 -16.29 25.28 -21.03
N LEU A 83 -15.65 25.17 -22.20
CA LEU A 83 -14.22 25.42 -22.37
C LEU A 83 -13.86 26.89 -22.05
N ALA A 84 -14.69 27.86 -22.46
CA ALA A 84 -14.47 29.26 -22.13
C ALA A 84 -14.53 29.52 -20.62
N CYS A 85 -15.51 28.94 -19.92
CA CYS A 85 -15.61 29.02 -18.46
C CYS A 85 -14.41 28.35 -17.77
N TYR A 86 -13.97 27.19 -18.27
CA TYR A 86 -12.77 26.51 -17.79
C TYR A 86 -11.51 27.39 -17.93
N ARG A 87 -11.30 28.00 -19.10
CA ARG A 87 -10.18 28.93 -19.35
C ARG A 87 -10.20 30.10 -18.36
N MET A 88 -11.37 30.71 -18.14
CA MET A 88 -11.52 31.78 -17.15
C MET A 88 -11.20 31.30 -15.73
N PHE A 89 -11.61 30.07 -15.37
CA PHE A 89 -11.36 29.52 -14.05
C PHE A 89 -9.86 29.26 -13.81
N ILE A 90 -9.16 28.61 -14.74
CA ILE A 90 -7.70 28.43 -14.68
C ILE A 90 -6.98 29.78 -14.55
N THR A 91 -7.37 30.74 -15.39
CA THR A 91 -6.82 32.10 -15.37
C THR A 91 -6.99 32.75 -14.00
N ALA A 92 -8.21 32.73 -13.45
CA ALA A 92 -8.50 33.33 -12.15
C ALA A 92 -7.76 32.65 -10.99
N MET A 93 -7.54 31.33 -11.04
CA MET A 93 -6.74 30.64 -10.02
C MET A 93 -5.26 31.07 -10.09
N LEU A 94 -4.70 31.19 -11.30
CA LEU A 94 -3.33 31.67 -11.49
C LEU A 94 -3.14 33.15 -11.13
N ASP A 95 -4.19 33.98 -11.18
CA ASP A 95 -4.12 35.39 -10.76
C ASP A 95 -3.84 35.58 -9.26
N VAL A 96 -4.12 34.54 -8.45
CA VAL A 96 -4.01 34.60 -6.97
C VAL A 96 -3.04 33.56 -6.39
N THR A 97 -2.34 32.82 -7.24
CA THR A 97 -1.36 31.80 -6.83
C THR A 97 0.05 32.35 -6.99
N ASP A 98 0.92 32.19 -5.99
CA ASP A 98 2.31 32.61 -6.10
C ASP A 98 3.02 31.86 -7.24
N ASN A 99 4.03 32.46 -7.86
CA ASN A 99 4.88 31.82 -8.86
C ASN A 99 6.26 31.47 -8.28
N LEU A 100 7.08 30.71 -9.01
CA LEU A 100 8.44 30.34 -8.59
C LEU A 100 9.46 30.67 -9.69
N GLU A 101 10.38 31.58 -9.41
CA GLU A 101 11.43 31.98 -10.36
C GLU A 101 12.81 31.78 -9.72
N ALA A 102 13.66 30.95 -10.35
CA ALA A 102 14.99 30.61 -9.85
C ALA A 102 15.01 30.22 -8.35
N GLY A 103 14.01 29.44 -7.91
CA GLY A 103 13.86 28.99 -6.52
C GLY A 103 13.31 30.04 -5.55
N ARG A 104 12.94 31.23 -6.03
CA ARG A 104 12.33 32.30 -5.21
C ARG A 104 10.84 32.41 -5.51
N VAL A 105 10.05 32.53 -4.46
CA VAL A 105 8.60 32.73 -4.58
C VAL A 105 8.32 34.16 -5.03
N ILE A 106 7.53 34.30 -6.10
CA ILE A 106 7.13 35.57 -6.69
C ILE A 106 5.62 35.74 -6.49
N PRO A 107 5.18 36.62 -5.58
CA PRO A 107 3.75 36.81 -5.34
C PRO A 107 3.03 37.53 -6.49
N PRO A 108 1.71 37.30 -6.69
CA PRO A 108 0.96 37.96 -7.74
C PRO A 108 0.84 39.47 -7.53
N ALA A 109 0.89 40.24 -8.61
CA ALA A 109 0.73 41.68 -8.56
C ALA A 109 -0.71 42.07 -8.15
N GLY A 110 -0.84 43.00 -7.20
CA GLY A 110 -2.15 43.51 -6.77
C GLY A 110 -2.92 42.61 -5.80
N VAL A 111 -2.32 41.50 -5.34
CA VAL A 111 -2.90 40.61 -4.32
C VAL A 111 -2.39 40.99 -2.93
N VAL A 112 -3.32 41.18 -1.99
CA VAL A 112 -2.99 41.37 -0.57
C VAL A 112 -2.95 40.00 0.09
N ARG A 113 -1.77 39.61 0.56
CA ARG A 113 -1.50 38.30 1.15
C ARG A 113 -1.65 38.35 2.66
N HIS A 114 -2.38 37.38 3.20
CA HIS A 114 -2.55 37.20 4.65
C HIS A 114 -2.00 35.84 5.12
N ASP A 115 -1.82 34.93 4.19
CA ASP A 115 -1.23 33.61 4.29
C ASP A 115 0.25 33.61 3.86
N GLY A 116 0.90 32.45 4.02
CA GLY A 116 2.29 32.24 3.61
C GLY A 116 2.42 31.91 2.12
N ASP A 117 3.65 31.62 1.71
CA ASP A 117 3.99 31.27 0.33
C ASP A 117 3.27 29.99 -0.16
N ASP A 118 2.72 30.06 -1.37
CA ASP A 118 1.96 28.98 -1.99
C ASP A 118 2.18 28.92 -3.53
N PRO A 119 3.39 28.51 -3.98
CA PRO A 119 3.70 28.48 -5.40
C PRO A 119 3.17 27.23 -6.13
N TYR A 120 2.69 26.21 -5.40
CA TYR A 120 2.36 24.91 -5.98
C TYR A 120 0.85 24.76 -6.25
N LEU A 121 0.47 24.81 -7.53
CA LEU A 121 -0.89 24.53 -7.99
C LEU A 121 -0.83 23.59 -9.19
N VAL A 122 -1.32 22.37 -9.02
CA VAL A 122 -1.44 21.37 -10.10
C VAL A 122 -2.89 20.92 -10.20
N VAL A 123 -3.38 20.86 -11.44
CA VAL A 123 -4.73 20.41 -11.77
C VAL A 123 -4.69 19.12 -12.59
N ALA A 124 -5.81 18.43 -12.67
CA ALA A 124 -5.98 17.28 -13.55
C ALA A 124 -7.35 17.34 -14.23
N ALA A 125 -7.55 16.50 -15.24
CA ALA A 125 -8.84 16.34 -15.87
C ALA A 125 -9.83 15.58 -14.95
N ASP A 126 -11.12 15.83 -15.12
CA ASP A 126 -12.22 15.06 -14.50
C ASP A 126 -13.42 14.99 -15.46
N LYS A 127 -14.57 14.54 -14.97
CA LYS A 127 -15.84 14.53 -15.71
C LYS A 127 -16.11 15.92 -16.30
N GLY A 128 -16.32 15.93 -17.61
CA GLY A 128 -16.63 17.15 -18.38
C GLY A 128 -15.42 18.00 -18.77
N THR A 129 -14.20 17.60 -18.42
CA THR A 129 -12.95 18.34 -18.74
C THR A 129 -11.83 17.45 -19.25
N ALA A 130 -12.13 16.18 -19.61
CA ALA A 130 -11.16 15.16 -20.00
C ALA A 130 -10.14 15.61 -21.06
N THR A 131 -10.54 16.46 -22.02
CA THR A 131 -9.69 16.94 -23.12
C THR A 131 -9.04 18.31 -22.85
N PHE A 132 -9.17 18.87 -21.64
CA PHE A 132 -8.79 20.26 -21.38
C PHE A 132 -7.41 20.45 -20.74
N SER A 133 -6.68 19.38 -20.42
CA SER A 133 -5.33 19.47 -19.83
C SER A 133 -4.36 20.29 -20.67
N ASP A 134 -4.38 20.14 -22.00
CA ASP A 134 -3.53 20.92 -22.91
C ASP A 134 -3.86 22.42 -22.85
N THR A 135 -5.16 22.77 -22.79
CA THR A 135 -5.58 24.16 -22.62
C THR A 135 -5.09 24.74 -21.28
N ALA A 136 -5.12 23.97 -20.20
CA ALA A 136 -4.58 24.43 -18.91
C ALA A 136 -3.07 24.67 -18.96
N ASN A 137 -2.33 23.77 -19.59
CA ASN A 137 -0.88 23.88 -19.79
C ASN A 137 -0.51 25.06 -20.70
N GLU A 138 -1.26 25.30 -21.78
CA GLU A 138 -1.09 26.47 -22.65
C GLU A 138 -1.25 27.78 -21.86
N ILE A 139 -2.27 27.88 -21.00
CA ILE A 139 -2.49 29.06 -20.16
C ILE A 139 -1.34 29.25 -19.16
N ALA A 140 -0.91 28.18 -18.49
CA ALA A 140 0.19 28.23 -17.54
C ALA A 140 1.49 28.70 -18.21
N LYS A 141 1.83 28.13 -19.38
CA LYS A 141 2.99 28.54 -20.20
C LYS A 141 2.90 30.00 -20.65
N ALA A 142 1.75 30.42 -21.18
CA ALA A 142 1.54 31.80 -21.64
C ALA A 142 1.70 32.84 -20.51
N ARG A 143 1.45 32.42 -19.27
CA ARG A 143 1.60 33.26 -18.07
C ARG A 143 2.96 33.16 -17.40
N GLY A 144 3.89 32.35 -17.94
CA GLY A 144 5.19 32.12 -17.32
C GLY A 144 5.08 31.46 -15.93
N PHE A 145 4.02 30.69 -15.68
CA PHE A 145 3.90 29.93 -14.45
C PHE A 145 4.93 28.79 -14.46
N TRP A 146 5.66 28.65 -13.35
CA TRP A 146 6.88 27.83 -13.29
C TRP A 146 6.69 26.35 -13.59
N LEU A 147 5.48 25.82 -13.37
CA LEU A 147 5.16 24.43 -13.68
C LEU A 147 4.96 24.17 -15.18
N GLY A 148 4.84 25.19 -16.04
CA GLY A 148 4.75 24.99 -17.49
C GLY A 148 3.69 23.97 -17.91
N ASP A 149 4.09 22.88 -18.57
CA ASP A 149 3.21 21.74 -18.94
C ASP A 149 3.16 20.60 -17.90
N ALA A 150 3.77 20.79 -16.73
CA ALA A 150 3.51 20.00 -15.54
C ALA A 150 2.32 20.55 -14.72
N PHE A 151 1.75 21.71 -15.10
CA PHE A 151 0.61 22.33 -14.43
C PHE A 151 -0.65 21.44 -14.46
N ALA A 152 -0.90 20.79 -15.59
CA ALA A 152 -1.98 19.83 -15.79
C ALA A 152 -1.42 18.50 -16.32
N SER A 153 -1.72 17.43 -15.60
CA SER A 153 -1.36 16.06 -16.00
C SER A 153 -2.35 15.47 -17.03
N GLY A 154 -1.88 14.49 -17.81
CA GLY A 154 -2.70 13.80 -18.82
C GLY A 154 -2.99 14.62 -20.08
N GLY A 155 -2.10 15.56 -20.42
CA GLY A 155 -2.11 16.25 -21.71
C GLY A 155 -1.46 15.44 -22.83
N SER A 156 -1.45 15.96 -24.05
CA SER A 156 -0.87 15.32 -25.25
C SER A 156 0.64 15.08 -25.17
N GLU A 157 1.35 15.84 -24.33
CA GLU A 157 2.78 15.69 -24.05
C GLU A 157 3.07 14.91 -22.74
N GLY A 158 2.09 14.14 -22.25
CA GLY A 158 2.19 13.29 -21.07
C GLY A 158 2.21 11.80 -21.39
N TYR A 159 2.10 10.94 -20.38
CA TYR A 159 1.96 9.51 -20.60
C TYR A 159 0.53 9.18 -21.04
N ASP A 160 0.39 8.40 -22.12
CA ASP A 160 -0.92 7.90 -22.56
C ASP A 160 -1.36 6.73 -21.67
N HIS A 161 -2.20 7.02 -20.67
CA HIS A 161 -2.70 6.00 -19.75
C HIS A 161 -3.47 4.88 -20.46
N LYS A 162 -4.20 5.20 -21.54
CA LYS A 162 -4.95 4.20 -22.31
C LYS A 162 -4.00 3.35 -23.14
N GLY A 163 -3.02 3.99 -23.80
CA GLY A 163 -1.95 3.30 -24.53
C GLY A 163 -1.10 2.40 -23.64
N MET A 164 -0.81 2.83 -22.41
CA MET A 164 -0.09 2.02 -21.41
C MET A 164 -0.96 0.94 -20.76
N GLY A 165 -2.29 1.09 -20.81
CA GLY A 165 -3.25 0.29 -20.05
C GLY A 165 -3.03 0.30 -18.53
N ILE A 166 -2.39 1.35 -18.02
CA ILE A 166 -1.74 1.30 -16.70
C ILE A 166 -2.73 1.15 -15.54
N THR A 167 -3.90 1.78 -15.64
CA THR A 167 -4.97 1.65 -14.64
C THR A 167 -5.52 0.22 -14.59
N ALA A 168 -5.75 -0.40 -15.75
CA ALA A 168 -6.21 -1.78 -15.84
C ALA A 168 -5.15 -2.76 -15.34
N ARG A 169 -3.89 -2.56 -15.74
CA ARG A 169 -2.75 -3.36 -15.26
C ARG A 169 -2.60 -3.30 -13.73
N GLY A 170 -2.74 -2.12 -13.14
CA GLY A 170 -2.71 -1.94 -11.68
C GLY A 170 -3.81 -2.72 -10.96
N ALA A 171 -5.05 -2.64 -11.46
CA ALA A 171 -6.17 -3.40 -10.90
C ALA A 171 -6.00 -4.91 -11.13
N TRP A 172 -5.36 -5.30 -12.23
CA TRP A 172 -5.05 -6.69 -12.55
C TRP A 172 -4.01 -7.31 -11.60
N GLU A 173 -3.12 -6.52 -10.99
CA GLU A 173 -2.23 -7.04 -9.93
C GLU A 173 -3.02 -7.59 -8.74
N SER A 174 -4.11 -6.91 -8.36
CA SER A 174 -5.05 -7.42 -7.33
C SER A 174 -5.78 -8.67 -7.80
N VAL A 175 -6.23 -8.72 -9.06
CA VAL A 175 -6.87 -9.91 -9.66
C VAL A 175 -5.92 -11.11 -9.62
N LYS A 176 -4.69 -10.96 -10.14
CA LYS A 176 -3.64 -11.99 -10.08
C LYS A 176 -3.41 -12.46 -8.65
N PHE A 177 -3.34 -11.54 -7.70
CA PHE A 177 -3.14 -11.90 -6.30
C PHE A 177 -4.32 -12.72 -5.75
N HIS A 178 -5.56 -12.29 -5.98
CA HIS A 178 -6.75 -13.01 -5.53
C HIS A 178 -6.87 -14.41 -6.15
N PHE A 179 -6.68 -14.55 -7.46
CA PHE A 179 -6.70 -15.86 -8.14
C PHE A 179 -5.62 -16.81 -7.63
N ARG A 180 -4.39 -16.31 -7.39
CA ARG A 180 -3.33 -17.11 -6.76
C ARG A 180 -3.75 -17.68 -5.40
N THR A 181 -4.47 -16.91 -4.58
CA THR A 181 -4.98 -17.42 -3.28
C THR A 181 -6.07 -18.49 -3.42
N LEU A 182 -6.65 -18.62 -4.62
CA LEU A 182 -7.60 -19.66 -4.98
C LEU A 182 -6.93 -20.85 -5.69
N GLY A 183 -5.60 -20.83 -5.86
CA GLY A 183 -4.85 -21.86 -6.58
C GLY A 183 -5.04 -21.83 -8.09
N MET A 184 -5.39 -20.68 -8.66
CA MET A 184 -5.57 -20.48 -10.10
C MET A 184 -4.55 -19.47 -10.63
N ASP A 185 -4.06 -19.72 -11.84
CA ASP A 185 -3.18 -18.83 -12.59
C ASP A 185 -3.96 -18.22 -13.75
N VAL A 186 -4.16 -16.90 -13.73
CA VAL A 186 -4.91 -16.19 -14.78
C VAL A 186 -4.20 -16.18 -16.13
N ASP A 187 -2.90 -16.52 -16.15
CA ASP A 187 -2.10 -16.58 -17.38
C ASP A 187 -2.02 -18.00 -17.96
N ALA A 188 -2.64 -19.00 -17.32
CA ALA A 188 -2.60 -20.40 -17.76
C ALA A 188 -3.94 -21.16 -17.67
N ASP A 189 -4.83 -20.77 -16.76
CA ASP A 189 -6.11 -21.43 -16.52
C ASP A 189 -7.26 -20.63 -17.14
N ASP A 190 -8.20 -21.29 -17.82
CA ASP A 190 -9.43 -20.66 -18.29
C ASP A 190 -10.35 -20.28 -17.13
N PHE A 191 -10.88 -19.05 -17.13
CA PHE A 191 -11.77 -18.56 -16.07
C PHE A 191 -12.90 -17.67 -16.62
N THR A 192 -14.03 -17.68 -15.92
CA THR A 192 -15.24 -16.96 -16.34
C THR A 192 -15.28 -15.53 -15.82
N VAL A 193 -15.70 -14.60 -16.68
CA VAL A 193 -15.76 -13.16 -16.36
C VAL A 193 -17.13 -12.58 -16.70
N VAL A 194 -17.68 -11.80 -15.78
CA VAL A 194 -18.75 -10.84 -16.07
C VAL A 194 -18.22 -9.41 -15.96
N GLY A 195 -18.61 -8.56 -16.90
CA GLY A 195 -17.97 -7.28 -17.12
C GLY A 195 -18.92 -6.07 -17.07
N ILE A 196 -18.45 -4.97 -16.48
CA ILE A 196 -19.12 -3.66 -16.53
C ILE A 196 -18.29 -2.76 -17.46
N GLY A 197 -18.74 -2.55 -18.70
CA GLY A 197 -18.07 -1.74 -19.71
C GLY A 197 -18.12 -2.33 -21.12
N ASP A 198 -17.30 -1.77 -22.01
CA ASP A 198 -17.13 -2.23 -23.39
C ASP A 198 -15.68 -2.08 -23.87
N MET A 199 -15.34 -2.72 -24.99
CA MET A 199 -13.98 -2.75 -25.54
C MET A 199 -13.45 -1.39 -26.02
N SER A 200 -14.27 -0.34 -26.15
CA SER A 200 -13.77 1.00 -26.48
C SER A 200 -13.23 1.75 -25.25
N GLY A 201 -13.66 1.33 -24.05
CA GLY A 201 -13.25 1.89 -22.78
C GLY A 201 -11.78 1.60 -22.45
N ASP A 202 -11.09 2.58 -21.84
CA ASP A 202 -9.71 2.44 -21.39
C ASP A 202 -9.55 1.25 -20.43
N VAL A 203 -10.21 1.30 -19.27
CA VAL A 203 -10.04 0.30 -18.22
C VAL A 203 -10.63 -1.06 -18.62
N PHE A 204 -11.84 -1.05 -19.18
CA PHE A 204 -12.50 -2.29 -19.58
C PHE A 204 -11.74 -2.98 -20.72
N GLY A 205 -11.45 -2.25 -21.79
CA GLY A 205 -10.78 -2.79 -22.96
C GLY A 205 -9.39 -3.32 -22.66
N ASN A 206 -8.56 -2.53 -21.96
CA ASN A 206 -7.24 -3.01 -21.53
C ASN A 206 -7.36 -4.23 -20.61
N GLY A 207 -8.25 -4.20 -19.61
CA GLY A 207 -8.42 -5.32 -18.67
C GLY A 207 -8.83 -6.64 -19.33
N MET A 208 -9.72 -6.58 -20.32
CA MET A 208 -10.16 -7.76 -21.08
C MET A 208 -9.12 -8.27 -22.09
N LEU A 209 -7.96 -7.62 -22.20
CA LEU A 209 -6.83 -8.02 -23.02
C LEU A 209 -5.59 -8.43 -22.20
N LEU A 210 -5.68 -8.46 -20.87
CA LEU A 210 -4.57 -8.85 -19.99
C LEU A 210 -4.39 -10.37 -19.85
N SER A 211 -5.32 -11.17 -20.35
CA SER A 211 -5.20 -12.63 -20.41
C SER A 211 -5.97 -13.20 -21.60
N GLU A 212 -5.35 -14.14 -22.30
CA GLU A 212 -5.96 -14.91 -23.40
C GLU A 212 -6.94 -15.97 -22.89
N HIS A 213 -6.92 -16.29 -21.58
CA HIS A 213 -7.73 -17.31 -20.92
C HIS A 213 -9.09 -16.81 -20.40
N ILE A 214 -9.41 -15.54 -20.64
CA ILE A 214 -10.68 -14.95 -20.22
C ILE A 214 -11.84 -15.50 -21.04
N LYS A 215 -12.78 -16.18 -20.36
CA LYS A 215 -14.11 -16.52 -20.88
C LYS A 215 -15.11 -15.44 -20.47
N LEU A 216 -15.27 -14.39 -21.29
CA LEU A 216 -16.20 -13.28 -21.02
C LEU A 216 -17.64 -13.72 -21.30
N VAL A 217 -18.36 -14.16 -20.26
CA VAL A 217 -19.70 -14.75 -20.43
C VAL A 217 -20.82 -13.73 -20.57
N ALA A 218 -20.64 -12.54 -19.99
CA ALA A 218 -21.52 -11.40 -20.20
C ALA A 218 -20.81 -10.08 -19.90
N ALA A 219 -21.25 -9.03 -20.58
CA ALA A 219 -20.85 -7.66 -20.30
C ALA A 219 -21.99 -6.69 -20.62
N PHE A 220 -21.96 -5.50 -20.04
CA PHE A 220 -22.91 -4.45 -20.40
C PHE A 220 -22.29 -3.07 -20.28
N ASP A 221 -22.75 -2.14 -21.12
CA ASP A 221 -22.42 -0.73 -21.03
C ASP A 221 -23.71 0.13 -21.02
N HIS A 222 -23.57 1.44 -21.22
CA HIS A 222 -24.70 2.34 -21.36
C HIS A 222 -25.56 2.09 -22.62
N ARG A 223 -25.07 1.31 -23.59
CA ARG A 223 -25.70 1.11 -24.91
C ARG A 223 -26.23 -0.31 -25.10
N HIS A 224 -25.49 -1.33 -24.68
CA HIS A 224 -25.73 -2.72 -25.04
C HIS A 224 -25.56 -3.68 -23.86
N ILE A 225 -26.16 -4.86 -24.02
CA ILE A 225 -25.94 -6.06 -23.21
C ILE A 225 -25.35 -7.10 -24.16
N PHE A 226 -24.17 -7.62 -23.80
CA PHE A 226 -23.44 -8.68 -24.49
C PHE A 226 -23.53 -9.97 -23.66
N ILE A 227 -23.89 -11.10 -24.28
CA ILE A 227 -23.88 -12.42 -23.66
C ILE A 227 -23.24 -13.42 -24.61
N ASP A 228 -22.27 -14.17 -24.10
CA ASP A 228 -21.67 -15.32 -24.77
C ASP A 228 -21.63 -16.50 -23.78
N PRO A 229 -22.55 -17.47 -23.88
CA PRO A 229 -22.69 -18.52 -22.85
C PRO A 229 -21.47 -19.43 -22.65
N ASP A 230 -20.69 -19.70 -23.70
CA ASP A 230 -19.50 -20.54 -23.68
C ASP A 230 -18.46 -20.05 -24.71
N PRO A 231 -17.81 -18.90 -24.47
CA PRO A 231 -16.89 -18.30 -25.40
C PRO A 231 -15.64 -19.17 -25.55
N ASP A 232 -15.13 -19.31 -26.78
CA ASP A 232 -13.78 -19.80 -27.02
C ASP A 232 -12.77 -18.71 -26.58
N PRO A 233 -11.86 -18.98 -25.63
CA PRO A 233 -11.02 -17.95 -25.03
C PRO A 233 -10.09 -17.28 -26.06
N LEU A 234 -9.48 -18.06 -26.96
CA LEU A 234 -8.53 -17.55 -27.96
C LEU A 234 -9.23 -16.77 -29.08
N ALA A 235 -10.32 -17.31 -29.63
CA ALA A 235 -11.07 -16.65 -30.71
C ALA A 235 -11.74 -15.36 -30.20
N SER A 236 -12.35 -15.40 -29.00
CA SER A 236 -12.96 -14.22 -28.40
C SER A 236 -11.92 -13.18 -27.95
N PHE A 237 -10.70 -13.59 -27.54
CA PHE A 237 -9.60 -12.66 -27.29
C PHE A 237 -9.17 -11.93 -28.56
N ALA A 238 -8.97 -12.65 -29.67
CA ALA A 238 -8.60 -12.05 -30.94
C ALA A 238 -9.64 -11.03 -31.42
N GLU A 239 -10.93 -11.33 -31.24
CA GLU A 239 -12.03 -10.43 -31.60
C GLU A 239 -12.12 -9.20 -30.67
N ARG A 240 -11.97 -9.40 -29.36
CA ARG A 240 -11.88 -8.29 -28.39
C ARG A 240 -10.72 -7.35 -28.73
N ARG A 241 -9.55 -7.90 -29.12
CA ARG A 241 -8.40 -7.09 -29.55
C ARG A 241 -8.73 -6.28 -30.79
N ARG A 242 -9.34 -6.90 -31.81
CA ARG A 242 -9.79 -6.20 -33.02
C ARG A 242 -10.72 -5.03 -32.67
N LEU A 243 -11.69 -5.24 -31.79
CA LEU A 243 -12.61 -4.19 -31.34
C LEU A 243 -11.93 -3.04 -30.60
N PHE A 244 -10.94 -3.36 -29.76
CA PHE A 244 -10.18 -2.36 -29.00
C PHE A 244 -9.35 -1.45 -29.92
N GLU A 245 -8.79 -2.02 -31.01
CA GLU A 245 -7.95 -1.31 -31.99
C GLU A 245 -8.75 -0.43 -32.97
N LEU A 246 -10.07 -0.58 -33.04
CA LEU A 246 -10.90 0.28 -33.88
C LEU A 246 -10.91 1.73 -33.36
N PRO A 247 -10.88 2.75 -34.25
CA PRO A 247 -10.94 4.16 -33.85
C PRO A 247 -12.20 4.51 -33.04
N ARG A 248 -13.31 3.82 -33.31
CA ARG A 248 -14.56 3.84 -32.54
C ARG A 248 -15.17 2.45 -32.59
N SER A 249 -15.58 1.93 -31.45
CA SER A 249 -16.23 0.63 -31.34
C SER A 249 -17.32 0.61 -30.26
N SER A 250 -18.11 -0.44 -30.33
CA SER A 250 -19.16 -0.83 -29.40
C SER A 250 -19.36 -2.33 -29.46
N TRP A 251 -20.18 -2.88 -28.56
CA TRP A 251 -20.55 -4.29 -28.65
C TRP A 251 -21.21 -4.64 -30.00
N ASP A 252 -21.99 -3.74 -30.61
CA ASP A 252 -22.60 -3.99 -31.93
C ASP A 252 -21.59 -4.24 -33.06
N ASP A 253 -20.33 -3.83 -32.88
CA ASP A 253 -19.26 -4.08 -33.86
C ASP A 253 -18.63 -5.48 -33.73
N TYR A 254 -18.96 -6.24 -32.67
CA TYR A 254 -18.46 -7.59 -32.41
C TYR A 254 -18.96 -8.57 -33.47
N ASP A 255 -18.08 -9.42 -34.00
CA ASP A 255 -18.45 -10.47 -34.95
C ASP A 255 -19.33 -11.53 -34.26
N GLN A 256 -20.65 -11.39 -34.46
CA GLN A 256 -21.63 -12.28 -33.85
C GLN A 256 -21.50 -13.74 -34.29
N SER A 257 -20.77 -14.05 -35.38
CA SER A 257 -20.52 -15.43 -35.78
C SER A 257 -19.57 -16.16 -34.82
N LEU A 258 -18.82 -15.43 -33.99
CA LEU A 258 -17.93 -15.96 -32.96
C LEU A 258 -18.64 -16.15 -31.61
N ILE A 259 -19.86 -15.64 -31.44
CA ILE A 259 -20.64 -15.80 -30.21
C ILE A 259 -21.21 -17.22 -30.15
N SER A 260 -21.05 -17.89 -29.00
CA SER A 260 -21.54 -19.26 -28.83
C SER A 260 -23.07 -19.35 -28.91
N ALA A 261 -23.55 -20.57 -29.14
CA ALA A 261 -24.97 -20.83 -29.34
C ALA A 261 -25.83 -20.33 -28.15
N GLY A 262 -26.81 -19.47 -28.45
CA GLY A 262 -27.71 -18.90 -27.46
C GLY A 262 -27.22 -17.58 -26.83
N GLY A 263 -26.05 -17.07 -27.24
CA GLY A 263 -25.59 -15.72 -26.97
C GLY A 263 -26.10 -14.68 -27.97
N GLY A 264 -25.69 -13.44 -27.77
CA GLY A 264 -26.04 -12.32 -28.64
C GLY A 264 -25.75 -10.96 -28.03
N ILE A 265 -26.14 -9.93 -28.77
CA ILE A 265 -25.94 -8.52 -28.40
C ILE A 265 -27.28 -7.80 -28.56
N TRP A 266 -27.70 -7.10 -27.51
CA TRP A 266 -28.98 -6.40 -27.50
C TRP A 266 -28.80 -4.95 -27.05
N PRO A 267 -29.51 -3.99 -27.67
CA PRO A 267 -29.57 -2.63 -27.16
C PRO A 267 -30.19 -2.61 -25.76
N ARG A 268 -29.59 -1.85 -24.85
CA ARG A 268 -30.14 -1.61 -23.50
C ARG A 268 -31.53 -0.96 -23.54
N ALA A 269 -31.84 -0.24 -24.63
CA ALA A 269 -33.15 0.35 -24.87
C ALA A 269 -34.22 -0.64 -25.40
N ALA A 270 -33.87 -1.91 -25.60
CA ALA A 270 -34.83 -2.93 -26.02
C ALA A 270 -35.95 -3.10 -24.99
N LYS A 271 -37.15 -3.47 -25.44
CA LYS A 271 -38.27 -3.76 -24.50
C LYS A 271 -38.08 -5.06 -23.74
N SER A 272 -37.41 -6.02 -24.35
CA SER A 272 -37.16 -7.34 -23.80
C SER A 272 -36.01 -8.01 -24.54
N VAL A 273 -35.21 -8.80 -23.82
CA VAL A 273 -34.10 -9.60 -24.32
C VAL A 273 -34.49 -11.08 -24.22
N PRO A 274 -34.48 -11.86 -25.32
CA PRO A 274 -34.74 -13.29 -25.27
C PRO A 274 -33.62 -14.02 -24.50
N VAL A 275 -34.01 -15.00 -23.69
CA VAL A 275 -33.09 -15.79 -22.86
C VAL A 275 -33.10 -17.23 -23.35
N SER A 276 -31.97 -17.67 -23.89
CA SER A 276 -31.77 -19.05 -24.34
C SER A 276 -31.54 -20.01 -23.16
N ALA A 277 -31.61 -21.31 -23.41
CA ALA A 277 -31.27 -22.31 -22.39
C ALA A 277 -29.79 -22.22 -21.97
N GLN A 278 -28.91 -21.91 -22.92
CA GLN A 278 -27.48 -21.75 -22.73
C GLN A 278 -27.16 -20.51 -21.88
N ALA A 279 -27.73 -19.35 -22.23
CA ALA A 279 -27.56 -18.10 -21.46
C ALA A 279 -28.09 -18.24 -20.03
N LYS A 280 -29.22 -18.94 -19.85
CA LYS A 280 -29.76 -19.26 -18.53
C LYS A 280 -28.81 -20.10 -17.69
N ALA A 281 -28.19 -21.12 -18.28
CA ALA A 281 -27.22 -21.96 -17.57
C ALA A 281 -25.96 -21.16 -17.20
N ALA A 282 -25.41 -20.38 -18.14
CA ALA A 282 -24.20 -19.57 -17.92
C ALA A 282 -24.39 -18.49 -16.85
N LEU A 283 -25.54 -17.80 -16.83
CA LEU A 283 -25.83 -16.72 -15.88
C LEU A 283 -26.52 -17.20 -14.59
N GLY A 284 -26.90 -18.48 -14.51
CA GLY A 284 -27.63 -19.04 -13.36
C GLY A 284 -29.02 -18.40 -13.16
N LEU A 285 -29.76 -18.21 -14.26
CA LEU A 285 -31.09 -17.59 -14.26
C LEU A 285 -32.18 -18.56 -13.78
N PRO A 286 -33.33 -18.05 -13.27
CA PRO A 286 -34.45 -18.89 -12.83
C PRO A 286 -35.00 -19.83 -13.91
N ASP A 287 -35.49 -20.99 -13.47
CA ASP A 287 -36.20 -21.93 -14.32
C ASP A 287 -37.42 -21.28 -14.98
N GLY A 288 -37.61 -21.52 -16.29
CA GLY A 288 -38.68 -20.91 -17.08
C GLY A 288 -38.40 -19.51 -17.63
N ALA A 289 -37.28 -18.86 -17.30
CA ALA A 289 -36.88 -17.62 -17.97
C ALA A 289 -36.66 -17.90 -19.48
N ILE A 290 -37.44 -17.19 -20.32
CA ILE A 290 -37.38 -17.22 -21.79
C ILE A 290 -37.17 -15.82 -22.39
N ALA A 291 -37.42 -14.76 -21.62
CA ALA A 291 -37.12 -13.37 -21.95
C ALA A 291 -37.14 -12.52 -20.67
N MET A 292 -36.38 -11.42 -20.64
CA MET A 292 -36.30 -10.50 -19.49
C MET A 292 -36.27 -9.04 -19.95
N ALA A 293 -36.61 -8.09 -19.07
CA ALA A 293 -36.32 -6.68 -19.34
C ALA A 293 -34.81 -6.41 -19.23
N PRO A 294 -34.23 -5.44 -19.99
CA PRO A 294 -32.79 -5.19 -19.95
C PRO A 294 -32.23 -4.90 -18.55
N ASP A 295 -32.90 -4.07 -17.74
CA ASP A 295 -32.42 -3.73 -16.40
C ASP A 295 -32.47 -4.94 -15.43
N GLU A 296 -33.49 -5.79 -15.56
CA GLU A 296 -33.56 -7.07 -14.82
C GLU A 296 -32.41 -7.99 -15.25
N LEU A 297 -32.14 -8.11 -16.55
CA LEU A 297 -31.05 -8.94 -17.08
C LEU A 297 -29.67 -8.43 -16.63
N ILE A 298 -29.44 -7.12 -16.60
CA ILE A 298 -28.21 -6.55 -16.04
C ILE A 298 -28.06 -6.91 -14.56
N SER A 299 -29.15 -6.85 -13.79
CA SER A 299 -29.14 -7.25 -12.38
C SER A 299 -28.78 -8.73 -12.23
N GLU A 300 -29.28 -9.60 -13.11
CA GLU A 300 -28.91 -11.02 -13.12
C GLU A 300 -27.46 -11.27 -13.57
N ILE A 301 -26.95 -10.50 -14.53
CA ILE A 301 -25.54 -10.56 -14.95
C ILE A 301 -24.61 -10.25 -13.77
N LEU A 302 -24.94 -9.23 -12.96
CA LEU A 302 -24.17 -8.91 -11.74
C LEU A 302 -24.21 -10.04 -10.71
N GLN A 303 -25.30 -10.80 -10.67
CA GLN A 303 -25.48 -11.95 -9.77
C GLN A 303 -24.96 -13.27 -10.38
N ALA A 304 -24.48 -13.29 -11.62
CA ALA A 304 -24.07 -14.51 -12.29
C ALA A 304 -22.96 -15.27 -11.52
N PRO A 305 -23.00 -16.61 -11.53
CA PRO A 305 -21.86 -17.39 -11.04
C PRO A 305 -20.69 -17.21 -12.02
N ALA A 306 -19.63 -16.55 -11.56
CA ALA A 306 -18.42 -16.31 -12.37
C ALA A 306 -17.18 -16.33 -11.48
N ASP A 307 -15.99 -16.49 -12.07
CA ASP A 307 -14.75 -16.38 -11.31
C ASP A 307 -14.43 -14.91 -10.99
N LEU A 308 -14.64 -14.01 -11.95
CA LEU A 308 -14.36 -12.58 -11.82
C LEU A 308 -15.55 -11.70 -12.23
N LEU A 309 -15.89 -10.74 -11.36
CA LEU A 309 -16.62 -9.54 -11.75
C LEU A 309 -15.61 -8.40 -12.00
N TRP A 310 -15.48 -7.98 -13.26
CA TRP A 310 -14.58 -6.90 -13.66
C TRP A 310 -15.35 -5.60 -13.83
N ASN A 311 -15.07 -4.63 -12.96
CA ASN A 311 -15.60 -3.28 -13.11
C ASN A 311 -14.61 -2.40 -13.91
N GLY A 312 -14.87 -2.21 -15.20
CA GLY A 312 -14.17 -1.25 -16.04
C GLY A 312 -14.99 0.01 -16.36
N GLY A 313 -16.17 0.15 -15.74
CA GLY A 313 -17.17 1.17 -16.04
C GLY A 313 -17.28 2.27 -14.98
N ILE A 314 -18.33 3.08 -15.11
CA ILE A 314 -18.63 4.20 -14.20
C ILE A 314 -20.00 3.96 -13.58
N GLY A 315 -20.07 4.01 -12.25
CA GLY A 315 -21.33 3.91 -11.51
C GLY A 315 -21.24 2.92 -10.37
N THR A 316 -22.21 2.99 -9.45
CA THR A 316 -22.28 2.10 -8.29
C THR A 316 -23.40 1.08 -8.46
N TYR A 317 -23.00 -0.16 -8.74
CA TYR A 317 -23.84 -1.29 -9.14
C TYR A 317 -24.15 -2.25 -7.99
N VAL A 318 -23.37 -2.20 -6.90
CA VAL A 318 -23.58 -3.06 -5.74
C VAL A 318 -23.61 -2.22 -4.45
N LYS A 319 -24.62 -2.47 -3.61
CA LYS A 319 -24.73 -1.90 -2.26
C LYS A 319 -24.77 -3.00 -1.20
N ALA A 320 -24.61 -2.64 0.06
CA ALA A 320 -24.92 -3.56 1.15
C ALA A 320 -26.43 -3.75 1.28
N ALA A 321 -26.87 -4.92 1.75
CA ALA A 321 -28.29 -5.23 1.96
C ALA A 321 -28.98 -4.25 2.94
N ALA A 322 -28.21 -3.68 3.87
CA ALA A 322 -28.69 -2.68 4.82
C ALA A 322 -28.86 -1.26 4.22
N GLN A 323 -28.32 -0.99 3.02
CA GLN A 323 -28.42 0.30 2.36
C GLN A 323 -29.66 0.35 1.47
N SER A 324 -30.31 1.51 1.39
CA SER A 324 -31.28 1.80 0.34
C SER A 324 -30.59 2.33 -0.92
N ASN A 325 -31.26 2.27 -2.07
CA ASN A 325 -30.74 2.92 -3.30
C ASN A 325 -30.49 4.42 -3.11
N ALA A 326 -31.32 5.09 -2.31
CA ALA A 326 -31.17 6.51 -2.01
C ALA A 326 -29.87 6.82 -1.24
N ASP A 327 -29.37 5.90 -0.41
CA ASP A 327 -28.14 6.08 0.36
C ASP A 327 -26.88 6.07 -0.51
N VAL A 328 -26.94 5.39 -1.67
CA VAL A 328 -25.80 5.22 -2.59
C VAL A 328 -25.47 6.53 -3.33
N GLY A 329 -26.48 7.34 -3.64
CA GLY A 329 -26.30 8.63 -4.32
C GLY A 329 -26.09 8.56 -5.84
N ASP A 330 -26.20 7.38 -6.45
CA ASP A 330 -26.15 7.17 -7.90
C ASP A 330 -27.50 6.72 -8.46
N ARG A 331 -28.39 7.67 -8.75
CA ARG A 331 -29.74 7.35 -9.24
C ARG A 331 -29.76 6.66 -10.61
N SER A 332 -28.69 6.82 -11.40
CA SER A 332 -28.66 6.30 -12.78
C SER A 332 -28.64 4.77 -12.83
N ASN A 333 -28.16 4.14 -11.77
CA ASN A 333 -28.06 2.69 -11.65
C ASN A 333 -29.07 2.09 -10.65
N ASP A 334 -30.03 2.86 -10.14
CA ASP A 334 -31.03 2.36 -9.16
C ASP A 334 -31.82 1.15 -9.67
N ALA A 335 -32.13 1.10 -10.97
CA ALA A 335 -32.92 0.04 -11.58
C ALA A 335 -32.16 -1.28 -11.77
N VAL A 336 -30.82 -1.25 -11.74
CA VAL A 336 -29.95 -2.42 -11.98
C VAL A 336 -29.15 -2.84 -10.75
N ARG A 337 -29.19 -2.05 -9.68
CA ARG A 337 -28.35 -2.24 -8.50
C ARG A 337 -28.77 -3.48 -7.71
N VAL A 338 -27.79 -4.27 -7.31
CA VAL A 338 -27.97 -5.48 -6.50
C VAL A 338 -27.33 -5.35 -5.12
N ASP A 339 -27.69 -6.26 -4.22
CA ASP A 339 -27.08 -6.39 -2.91
C ASP A 339 -25.83 -7.27 -2.95
N ALA A 340 -24.84 -6.94 -2.15
CA ALA A 340 -23.58 -7.68 -2.05
C ALA A 340 -23.79 -9.16 -1.68
N SER A 341 -24.80 -9.47 -0.86
CA SER A 341 -25.18 -10.85 -0.50
C SER A 341 -25.77 -11.67 -1.65
N GLN A 342 -26.12 -11.02 -2.78
CA GLN A 342 -26.61 -11.70 -3.98
C GLN A 342 -25.49 -12.03 -4.96
N LEU A 343 -24.28 -11.50 -4.76
CA LEU A 343 -23.15 -11.77 -5.64
C LEU A 343 -22.69 -13.22 -5.49
N ARG A 344 -22.50 -13.89 -6.63
CA ARG A 344 -22.01 -15.27 -6.71
C ARG A 344 -20.61 -15.37 -7.33
N CYS A 345 -20.01 -14.24 -7.71
CA CYS A 345 -18.64 -14.23 -8.20
C CYS A 345 -17.64 -14.55 -7.08
N ARG A 346 -16.45 -15.05 -7.42
CA ARG A 346 -15.39 -15.37 -6.44
C ARG A 346 -14.45 -14.20 -6.15
N VAL A 347 -14.16 -13.42 -7.19
CA VAL A 347 -13.25 -12.27 -7.18
C VAL A 347 -13.94 -11.06 -7.79
N ILE A 348 -13.67 -9.88 -7.22
CA ILE A 348 -14.05 -8.58 -7.80
C ILE A 348 -12.78 -7.78 -8.03
N GLY A 349 -12.60 -7.28 -9.26
CA GLY A 349 -11.55 -6.31 -9.60
C GLY A 349 -12.15 -4.96 -9.96
N GLU A 350 -11.79 -3.90 -9.23
CA GLU A 350 -12.31 -2.55 -9.45
C GLU A 350 -11.30 -1.65 -10.18
N GLY A 351 -11.21 -1.80 -11.50
CA GLY A 351 -10.48 -0.84 -12.34
C GLY A 351 -11.17 0.52 -12.43
N GLY A 352 -12.50 0.53 -12.49
CA GLY A 352 -13.34 1.72 -12.39
C GLY A 352 -13.46 2.23 -10.95
N ASN A 353 -13.91 3.48 -10.78
CA ASN A 353 -14.13 4.03 -9.43
C ASN A 353 -15.56 3.71 -8.96
N LEU A 354 -15.70 3.38 -7.67
CA LEU A 354 -16.97 3.23 -6.95
C LEU A 354 -17.97 2.24 -7.58
N GLY A 355 -17.50 1.10 -8.12
CA GLY A 355 -18.37 0.01 -8.60
C GLY A 355 -19.26 -0.54 -7.49
N LEU A 356 -18.69 -0.61 -6.29
CA LEU A 356 -19.34 -1.02 -5.06
C LEU A 356 -19.32 0.11 -4.02
N THR A 357 -20.34 0.14 -3.14
CA THR A 357 -20.23 0.91 -1.89
C THR A 357 -19.20 0.25 -0.96
N GLN A 358 -18.65 1.01 -0.02
CA GLN A 358 -17.69 0.44 0.93
C GLN A 358 -18.34 -0.63 1.82
N GLU A 359 -19.58 -0.41 2.25
CA GLU A 359 -20.37 -1.40 2.98
C GLU A 359 -20.57 -2.68 2.15
N ALA A 360 -20.83 -2.58 0.84
CA ALA A 360 -20.99 -3.73 -0.05
C ALA A 360 -19.71 -4.57 -0.12
N ARG A 361 -18.55 -3.92 -0.26
CA ARG A 361 -17.25 -4.62 -0.25
C ARG A 361 -17.04 -5.40 1.04
N ILE A 362 -17.40 -4.81 2.19
CA ILE A 362 -17.26 -5.45 3.50
C ILE A 362 -18.23 -6.64 3.62
N GLU A 363 -19.50 -6.48 3.22
CA GLU A 363 -20.49 -7.57 3.23
C GLU A 363 -20.06 -8.74 2.35
N TYR A 364 -19.61 -8.47 1.12
CA TYR A 364 -19.10 -9.48 0.20
C TYR A 364 -17.84 -10.18 0.74
N ALA A 365 -16.90 -9.43 1.32
CA ALA A 365 -15.70 -9.99 1.94
C ALA A 365 -16.01 -10.85 3.18
N LEU A 366 -17.01 -10.50 3.97
CA LEU A 366 -17.47 -11.30 5.11
C LEU A 366 -18.12 -12.62 4.67
N ALA A 367 -18.73 -12.65 3.48
CA ALA A 367 -19.29 -13.85 2.87
C ALA A 367 -18.20 -14.76 2.22
N GLY A 368 -16.93 -14.34 2.24
CA GLY A 368 -15.80 -15.11 1.70
C GLY A 368 -15.33 -14.66 0.32
N GLY A 369 -15.97 -13.66 -0.28
CA GLY A 369 -15.53 -13.07 -1.54
C GLY A 369 -14.20 -12.33 -1.43
N LEU A 370 -13.45 -12.26 -2.53
CA LEU A 370 -12.17 -11.55 -2.59
C LEU A 370 -12.33 -10.22 -3.30
N VAL A 371 -12.16 -9.13 -2.55
CA VAL A 371 -12.30 -7.76 -3.05
C VAL A 371 -11.42 -6.81 -2.23
N ASN A 372 -10.78 -5.86 -2.90
CA ASN A 372 -10.13 -4.71 -2.29
C ASN A 372 -11.01 -3.46 -2.46
N THR A 373 -10.50 -2.28 -2.11
CA THR A 373 -11.13 -1.01 -2.52
C THR A 373 -10.58 -0.56 -3.87
N ASP A 374 -11.42 0.12 -4.66
CA ASP A 374 -11.04 0.72 -5.94
C ASP A 374 -9.75 1.57 -5.88
N PHE A 375 -9.54 2.36 -4.82
CA PHE A 375 -8.33 3.17 -4.67
C PHE A 375 -7.05 2.37 -4.36
N ILE A 376 -7.14 1.07 -4.09
CA ILE A 376 -5.99 0.15 -4.09
C ILE A 376 -5.80 -0.34 -5.52
N ASP A 377 -6.85 -0.90 -6.12
CA ASP A 377 -6.80 -1.55 -7.43
C ASP A 377 -6.39 -0.56 -8.54
N ASN A 378 -7.05 0.58 -8.66
CA ASN A 378 -6.84 1.54 -9.76
C ASN A 378 -5.82 2.65 -9.44
N SER A 379 -4.98 2.46 -8.41
CA SER A 379 -4.00 3.46 -7.96
C SER A 379 -2.89 3.76 -8.98
N ALA A 380 -2.50 2.80 -9.82
CA ALA A 380 -1.46 2.96 -10.83
C ALA A 380 -1.68 4.16 -11.77
N GLY A 381 -2.94 4.49 -12.07
CA GLY A 381 -3.27 5.66 -12.90
C GLY A 381 -2.84 6.97 -12.24
N VAL A 382 -3.19 7.20 -10.96
CA VAL A 382 -2.80 8.44 -10.27
C VAL A 382 -1.28 8.47 -10.00
N ASP A 383 -0.67 7.31 -9.81
CA ASP A 383 0.76 7.18 -9.61
C ASP A 383 1.58 7.52 -10.87
N THR A 384 1.14 7.04 -12.04
CA THR A 384 1.74 7.40 -13.33
C THR A 384 1.74 8.91 -13.55
N SER A 385 0.63 9.58 -13.22
CA SER A 385 0.55 11.04 -13.31
C SER A 385 1.49 11.74 -12.31
N ASP A 386 1.80 11.13 -11.17
CA ASP A 386 2.74 11.71 -10.19
C ASP A 386 4.17 11.67 -10.72
N HIS A 387 4.59 10.51 -11.24
CA HIS A 387 5.86 10.38 -11.93
C HIS A 387 5.96 11.33 -13.13
N GLU A 388 4.91 11.48 -13.93
CA GLU A 388 4.87 12.43 -15.05
C GLU A 388 5.21 13.85 -14.60
N VAL A 389 4.52 14.35 -13.57
CA VAL A 389 4.70 15.72 -13.07
C VAL A 389 6.12 15.91 -12.53
N ASN A 390 6.62 14.99 -11.71
CA ASN A 390 7.96 15.11 -11.11
C ASN A 390 9.07 14.98 -12.17
N ILE A 391 8.90 14.13 -13.19
CA ILE A 391 9.84 14.03 -14.31
C ILE A 391 9.84 15.35 -15.12
N LYS A 392 8.66 15.91 -15.42
CA LYS A 392 8.55 17.17 -16.15
C LYS A 392 9.20 18.33 -15.41
N ILE A 393 8.99 18.44 -14.09
CA ILE A 393 9.64 19.45 -13.24
C ILE A 393 11.17 19.33 -13.33
N LEU A 394 11.71 18.11 -13.19
CA LEU A 394 13.15 17.87 -13.30
C LEU A 394 13.69 18.27 -14.69
N LEU A 395 13.03 17.80 -15.76
CA LEU A 395 13.47 18.04 -17.13
C LEU A 395 13.37 19.52 -17.52
N ASP A 396 12.36 20.25 -17.05
CA ASP A 396 12.21 21.68 -17.35
C ASP A 396 13.40 22.50 -16.84
N TRP A 397 13.96 22.12 -15.69
CA TRP A 397 15.15 22.78 -15.17
C TRP A 397 16.42 22.42 -15.91
N VAL A 398 16.57 21.16 -16.30
CA VAL A 398 17.67 20.70 -17.15
C VAL A 398 17.65 21.43 -18.50
N VAL A 399 16.46 21.60 -19.10
CA VAL A 399 16.27 22.37 -20.33
C VAL A 399 16.57 23.85 -20.12
N ARG A 400 16.03 24.47 -19.06
CA ARG A 400 16.26 25.88 -18.74
C ARG A 400 17.74 26.21 -18.60
N ASP A 401 18.51 25.30 -18.02
CA ASP A 401 19.94 25.49 -17.77
C ASP A 401 20.81 25.04 -18.97
N GLY A 402 20.20 24.62 -20.09
CA GLY A 402 20.87 24.30 -21.34
C GLY A 402 21.53 22.92 -21.41
N GLU A 403 21.26 22.04 -20.45
CA GLU A 403 21.80 20.66 -20.41
C GLU A 403 21.00 19.68 -21.29
N LEU A 404 19.79 20.06 -21.71
CA LEU A 404 18.95 19.29 -22.62
C LEU A 404 18.27 20.22 -23.62
N GLU A 405 18.34 19.88 -24.91
CA GLU A 405 17.62 20.61 -25.94
C GLU A 405 16.10 20.46 -25.75
N PRO A 406 15.31 21.55 -25.84
CA PRO A 406 13.86 21.49 -25.67
C PRO A 406 13.16 20.44 -26.55
N SER A 407 13.65 20.24 -27.78
CA SER A 407 13.11 19.25 -28.72
C SER A 407 13.38 17.79 -28.31
N ALA A 408 14.40 17.54 -27.49
CA ALA A 408 14.77 16.20 -27.04
C ALA A 408 14.04 15.77 -25.75
N ARG A 409 13.46 16.73 -25.01
CA ARG A 409 12.73 16.51 -23.75
C ARG A 409 11.63 15.47 -23.88
N ASN A 410 10.72 15.66 -24.84
CA ASN A 410 9.53 14.81 -24.95
C ASN A 410 9.92 13.42 -25.47
N ALA A 411 10.91 13.31 -26.35
CA ALA A 411 11.44 12.00 -26.76
C ALA A 411 12.03 11.22 -25.58
N LEU A 412 12.76 11.90 -24.68
CA LEU A 412 13.27 11.29 -23.46
C LEU A 412 12.13 10.84 -22.53
N LEU A 413 11.12 11.69 -22.30
CA LEU A 413 9.93 11.33 -21.50
C LEU A 413 9.28 10.04 -22.01
N HIS A 414 8.96 9.97 -23.31
CA HIS A 414 8.30 8.80 -23.90
C HIS A 414 9.19 7.54 -23.87
N SER A 415 10.51 7.68 -23.95
CA SER A 415 11.42 6.53 -23.87
C SER A 415 11.40 5.80 -22.52
N MET A 416 10.83 6.42 -21.48
CA MET A 416 10.77 5.88 -20.12
C MET A 416 9.41 5.25 -19.77
N THR A 417 8.47 5.21 -20.72
CA THR A 417 7.08 4.76 -20.51
C THR A 417 6.98 3.40 -19.80
N ASP A 418 7.70 2.39 -20.29
CA ASP A 418 7.64 1.04 -19.72
C ASP A 418 8.25 0.96 -18.32
N GLU A 419 9.35 1.67 -18.08
CA GLU A 419 10.00 1.70 -16.77
C GLU A 419 9.13 2.44 -15.73
N VAL A 420 8.49 3.55 -16.11
CA VAL A 420 7.49 4.21 -15.25
C VAL A 420 6.34 3.25 -14.96
N GLY A 421 5.86 2.50 -15.97
CA GLY A 421 4.87 1.45 -15.78
C GLY A 421 5.30 0.40 -14.73
N ALA A 422 6.56 -0.03 -14.74
CA ALA A 422 7.08 -0.97 -13.75
C ALA A 422 7.16 -0.35 -12.35
N LEU A 423 7.64 0.90 -12.24
CA LEU A 423 7.75 1.62 -10.96
C LEU A 423 6.39 1.77 -10.28
N VAL A 424 5.34 2.11 -11.02
CA VAL A 424 4.00 2.29 -10.43
C VAL A 424 3.34 0.96 -10.05
N LEU A 425 3.52 -0.10 -10.86
CA LEU A 425 2.90 -1.40 -10.58
C LEU A 425 3.48 -2.09 -9.34
N VAL A 426 4.71 -1.77 -8.97
CA VAL A 426 5.30 -2.22 -7.69
C VAL A 426 4.44 -1.79 -6.50
N HIS A 427 3.86 -0.59 -6.51
CA HIS A 427 2.99 -0.14 -5.41
C HIS A 427 1.68 -0.94 -5.34
N ASN A 428 1.06 -1.28 -6.47
CA ASN A 428 -0.11 -2.16 -6.49
C ASN A 428 0.21 -3.55 -5.94
N TYR A 429 1.36 -4.08 -6.33
CA TYR A 429 1.87 -5.37 -5.90
C TYR A 429 2.14 -5.42 -4.38
N GLU A 430 2.90 -4.45 -3.87
CA GLU A 430 3.29 -4.39 -2.46
C GLU A 430 2.08 -4.18 -1.53
N GLN A 431 1.14 -3.32 -1.91
CA GLN A 431 -0.09 -3.10 -1.14
C GLN A 431 -0.91 -4.37 -1.01
N ASN A 432 -1.07 -5.16 -2.08
CA ASN A 432 -1.78 -6.44 -2.01
C ASN A 432 -1.12 -7.41 -1.02
N ARG A 433 0.22 -7.51 -1.03
CA ARG A 433 0.97 -8.30 -0.04
C ARG A 433 0.79 -7.77 1.38
N ALA A 434 0.75 -6.45 1.55
CA ALA A 434 0.53 -5.82 2.84
C ALA A 434 -0.86 -6.14 3.43
N LEU A 435 -1.90 -6.11 2.59
CA LEU A 435 -3.26 -6.47 2.93
C LEU A 435 -3.38 -7.95 3.27
N ALA A 436 -2.78 -8.83 2.47
CA ALA A 436 -2.78 -10.26 2.70
C ALA A 436 -2.12 -10.65 4.03
N ALA A 437 -0.95 -10.08 4.32
CA ALA A 437 -0.27 -10.30 5.60
C ALA A 437 -1.10 -9.77 6.79
N SER A 438 -1.84 -8.67 6.61
CA SER A 438 -2.76 -8.14 7.63
C SER A 438 -3.96 -9.06 7.85
N ARG A 439 -4.53 -9.63 6.78
CA ARG A 439 -5.62 -10.62 6.84
C ARG A 439 -5.20 -11.90 7.57
N ALA A 440 -4.01 -12.41 7.28
CA ALA A 440 -3.45 -13.60 7.92
C ALA A 440 -3.32 -13.46 9.46
N GLN A 441 -3.24 -12.23 9.97
CA GLN A 441 -3.15 -11.94 11.41
C GLN A 441 -4.41 -11.26 11.98
N ALA A 442 -5.47 -11.10 11.19
CA ALA A 442 -6.58 -10.18 11.49
C ALA A 442 -7.26 -10.44 12.83
N ALA A 443 -7.64 -11.69 13.09
CA ALA A 443 -8.31 -12.08 14.34
C ALA A 443 -7.40 -11.89 15.56
N ARG A 444 -6.15 -12.38 15.48
CA ARG A 444 -5.16 -12.29 16.58
C ARG A 444 -4.79 -10.85 16.91
N MET A 445 -4.87 -9.96 15.94
CA MET A 445 -4.47 -8.56 16.06
C MET A 445 -5.66 -7.59 16.20
N LEU A 446 -6.91 -8.07 16.23
CA LEU A 446 -8.10 -7.22 16.27
C LEU A 446 -8.08 -6.22 17.43
N HIS A 447 -7.60 -6.63 18.61
CA HIS A 447 -7.46 -5.75 19.77
C HIS A 447 -6.50 -4.56 19.52
N VAL A 448 -5.46 -4.74 18.70
CA VAL A 448 -4.56 -3.66 18.27
C VAL A 448 -5.24 -2.79 17.22
N HIS A 449 -5.88 -3.39 16.22
CA HIS A 449 -6.62 -2.66 15.19
C HIS A 449 -7.68 -1.74 15.81
N ALA A 450 -8.42 -2.22 16.82
CA ALA A 450 -9.40 -1.45 17.57
C ALA A 450 -8.79 -0.26 18.33
N ARG A 451 -7.59 -0.42 18.92
CA ARG A 451 -6.86 0.71 19.55
C ARG A 451 -6.38 1.71 18.50
N TYR A 452 -5.92 1.22 17.35
CA TYR A 452 -5.42 2.08 16.29
C TYR A 452 -6.52 2.92 15.65
N ILE A 453 -7.67 2.32 15.34
CA ILE A 453 -8.88 3.03 14.89
C ILE A 453 -9.25 4.13 15.90
N ARG A 454 -9.28 3.82 17.20
CA ARG A 454 -9.54 4.81 18.26
C ARG A 454 -8.53 5.95 18.27
N LYS A 455 -7.24 5.66 18.07
CA LYS A 455 -6.21 6.71 18.00
C LYS A 455 -6.42 7.60 16.79
N LEU A 456 -6.61 7.04 15.59
CA LEU A 456 -6.86 7.82 14.38
C LEU A 456 -8.11 8.70 14.52
N GLU A 457 -9.18 8.20 15.15
CA GLU A 457 -10.40 8.97 15.42
C GLU A 457 -10.16 10.10 16.43
N ARG A 458 -9.47 9.81 17.53
CA ARG A 458 -9.09 10.81 18.55
C ARG A 458 -8.22 11.92 17.97
N ASP A 459 -7.29 11.55 17.10
CA ASP A 459 -6.38 12.45 16.42
C ASP A 459 -7.05 13.14 15.20
N ARG A 460 -8.37 12.93 15.02
CA ARG A 460 -9.23 13.52 13.97
C ARG A 460 -8.76 13.20 12.54
N ARG A 461 -8.03 12.10 12.37
CA ARG A 461 -7.55 11.59 11.07
C ARG A 461 -8.64 10.85 10.31
N ILE A 462 -9.55 10.19 11.04
CA ILE A 462 -10.68 9.45 10.46
C ILE A 462 -11.99 9.85 11.12
N ARG A 463 -13.09 9.56 10.43
CA ARG A 463 -14.43 9.49 11.03
C ARG A 463 -15.01 8.13 10.72
N ARG A 464 -15.10 7.23 11.71
CA ARG A 464 -15.48 5.82 11.47
C ARG A 464 -16.73 5.62 10.63
N ARG A 465 -17.74 6.48 10.81
CA ARG A 465 -18.98 6.43 10.03
C ARG A 465 -18.76 6.74 8.54
N LEU A 466 -17.86 7.67 8.21
CA LEU A 466 -17.59 8.04 6.82
C LEU A 466 -16.68 7.01 6.14
N GLU A 467 -15.70 6.50 6.88
CA GLU A 467 -14.75 5.51 6.37
C GLU A 467 -15.25 4.07 6.47
N VAL A 468 -16.48 3.89 6.99
CA VAL A 468 -17.14 2.58 7.17
C VAL A 468 -16.26 1.60 7.97
N LEU A 469 -15.69 2.10 9.06
CA LEU A 469 -14.87 1.31 10.00
C LEU A 469 -15.69 0.88 11.22
N PRO A 470 -15.40 -0.31 11.81
CA PRO A 470 -16.29 -0.90 12.78
C PRO A 470 -16.29 -0.13 14.12
N ARG A 471 -17.47 -0.08 14.74
CA ARG A 471 -17.66 0.48 16.08
C ARG A 471 -17.35 -0.55 17.15
N GLU A 472 -17.30 -0.10 18.40
CA GLU A 472 -16.94 -0.97 19.55
C GLU A 472 -17.84 -2.21 19.67
N ARG A 473 -19.14 -2.09 19.34
CA ARG A 473 -20.07 -3.23 19.34
C ARG A 473 -19.69 -4.28 18.29
N GLU A 474 -19.45 -3.87 17.05
CA GLU A 474 -19.08 -4.78 15.95
C GLU A 474 -17.70 -5.41 16.22
N ILE A 475 -16.76 -4.63 16.77
CA ILE A 475 -15.44 -5.15 17.20
C ILE A 475 -15.61 -6.24 18.28
N ALA A 476 -16.50 -6.05 19.25
CA ALA A 476 -16.77 -7.04 20.28
C ALA A 476 -17.43 -8.31 19.70
N GLU A 477 -18.39 -8.15 18.79
CA GLU A 477 -19.05 -9.26 18.09
C GLU A 477 -18.03 -10.08 17.28
N ARG A 478 -17.15 -9.41 16.51
CA ARG A 478 -16.08 -10.07 15.74
C ARG A 478 -15.06 -10.76 16.64
N ARG A 479 -14.69 -10.16 17.77
CA ARG A 479 -13.78 -10.78 18.75
C ARG A 479 -14.37 -12.07 19.29
N SER A 480 -15.65 -12.09 19.65
CA SER A 480 -16.34 -13.29 20.13
C SER A 480 -16.46 -14.36 19.04
N ALA A 481 -16.60 -13.95 17.78
CA ALA A 481 -16.63 -14.85 16.62
C ALA A 481 -15.24 -15.32 16.15
N GLY A 482 -14.15 -14.84 16.76
CA GLY A 482 -12.79 -15.17 16.34
C GLY A 482 -12.39 -14.59 14.96
N THR A 483 -13.08 -13.55 14.49
CA THR A 483 -12.83 -12.89 13.20
C THR A 483 -12.11 -11.55 13.40
N GLY A 484 -11.68 -10.91 12.31
CA GLY A 484 -10.94 -9.64 12.32
C GLY A 484 -11.51 -8.60 11.36
N LEU A 485 -10.66 -7.67 10.93
CA LEU A 485 -11.00 -6.75 9.84
C LEU A 485 -10.91 -7.48 8.48
N THR A 486 -11.69 -7.00 7.53
CA THR A 486 -11.73 -7.44 6.13
C THR A 486 -10.70 -6.70 5.27
N ALA A 487 -10.44 -7.18 4.04
CA ALA A 487 -9.51 -6.51 3.13
C ALA A 487 -9.90 -5.06 2.80
N PRO A 488 -11.19 -4.74 2.55
CA PRO A 488 -11.62 -3.35 2.33
C PRO A 488 -11.39 -2.44 3.54
N GLU A 489 -11.59 -2.95 4.76
CA GLU A 489 -11.30 -2.20 6.00
C GLU A 489 -9.80 -1.98 6.19
N PHE A 490 -8.97 -2.98 5.86
CA PHE A 490 -7.51 -2.84 5.89
C PHE A 490 -7.01 -1.87 4.82
N SER A 491 -7.66 -1.79 3.65
CA SER A 491 -7.32 -0.84 2.58
C SER A 491 -7.47 0.61 3.07
N VAL A 492 -8.59 0.90 3.72
CA VAL A 492 -8.84 2.19 4.38
C VAL A 492 -7.82 2.47 5.48
N LEU A 493 -7.53 1.50 6.35
CA LEU A 493 -6.55 1.69 7.42
C LEU A 493 -5.14 1.91 6.88
N LEU A 494 -4.72 1.20 5.84
CA LEU A 494 -3.41 1.35 5.21
C LEU A 494 -3.25 2.75 4.63
N ALA A 495 -4.24 3.23 3.87
CA ALA A 495 -4.23 4.57 3.29
C ALA A 495 -4.12 5.65 4.38
N HIS A 496 -4.94 5.60 5.42
CA HIS A 496 -4.86 6.56 6.53
C HIS A 496 -3.57 6.45 7.35
N THR A 497 -2.96 5.26 7.43
CA THR A 497 -1.64 5.08 8.05
C THR A 497 -0.59 5.84 7.27
N LYS A 498 -0.55 5.67 5.94
CA LYS A 498 0.39 6.35 5.03
C LYS A 498 0.22 7.87 5.11
N ILE A 499 -1.02 8.37 5.02
CA ILE A 499 -1.32 9.80 5.13
C ILE A 499 -0.83 10.38 6.46
N ALA A 500 -1.12 9.72 7.58
CA ALA A 500 -0.70 10.20 8.90
C ALA A 500 0.82 10.19 9.06
N ALA A 501 1.48 9.10 8.64
CA ALA A 501 2.93 8.96 8.73
C ALA A 501 3.66 9.95 7.82
N ALA A 502 3.20 10.16 6.58
CA ALA A 502 3.78 11.12 5.64
C ALA A 502 3.73 12.55 6.19
N GLN A 503 2.64 12.94 6.85
CA GLN A 503 2.55 14.26 7.45
C GLN A 503 3.52 14.46 8.63
N GLU A 504 3.72 13.44 9.47
CA GLU A 504 4.67 13.51 10.59
C GLU A 504 6.13 13.49 10.09
N VAL A 505 6.44 12.66 9.09
CA VAL A 505 7.78 12.56 8.49
C VAL A 505 8.14 13.84 7.72
N LEU A 506 7.24 14.36 6.88
CA LEU A 506 7.49 15.58 6.10
C LEU A 506 7.73 16.81 6.99
N ALA A 507 7.07 16.86 8.16
CA ALA A 507 7.24 17.93 9.14
C ALA A 507 8.55 17.82 9.97
N SER A 508 9.30 16.73 9.79
CA SER A 508 10.56 16.47 10.50
C SER A 508 11.79 16.81 9.65
N GLY A 509 12.98 16.66 10.26
CA GLY A 509 14.26 16.75 9.53
C GLY A 509 14.67 15.44 8.82
N LEU A 510 13.90 14.35 8.97
CA LEU A 510 14.26 13.06 8.36
C LEU A 510 14.42 13.12 6.84
N PRO A 511 13.55 13.80 6.06
CA PRO A 511 13.70 13.88 4.60
C PRO A 511 15.00 14.57 4.14
N ASP A 512 15.66 15.35 5.01
CA ASP A 512 16.94 16.01 4.70
C ASP A 512 18.16 15.12 4.97
N ASP A 513 17.97 13.94 5.56
CA ASP A 513 19.07 13.05 5.90
C ASP A 513 19.84 12.64 4.62
N PRO A 514 21.17 12.83 4.55
CA PRO A 514 21.96 12.49 3.37
C PRO A 514 21.77 11.04 2.88
N PHE A 515 21.48 10.11 3.79
CA PHE A 515 21.18 8.73 3.49
C PHE A 515 20.01 8.58 2.51
N LEU A 516 19.00 9.45 2.60
CA LEU A 516 17.78 9.37 1.80
C LEU A 516 17.91 9.94 0.40
N ARG A 517 19.04 10.55 0.03
CA ARG A 517 19.33 10.94 -1.36
C ARG A 517 19.20 9.76 -2.32
N ARG A 518 19.55 8.55 -1.89
CA ARG A 518 19.38 7.34 -2.72
C ARG A 518 17.94 6.96 -2.96
N VAL A 519 17.04 7.27 -2.02
CA VAL A 519 15.59 7.05 -2.19
C VAL A 519 15.05 8.03 -3.22
N LEU A 520 15.46 9.31 -3.14
CA LEU A 520 15.12 10.31 -4.14
C LEU A 520 15.61 9.93 -5.54
N VAL A 521 16.86 9.47 -5.66
CA VAL A 521 17.39 9.00 -6.95
C VAL A 521 16.64 7.77 -7.43
N GLY A 522 16.34 6.82 -6.55
CA GLY A 522 15.61 5.60 -6.85
C GLY A 522 14.17 5.81 -7.35
N TYR A 523 13.55 6.94 -7.00
CA TYR A 523 12.20 7.31 -7.47
C TYR A 523 12.15 7.56 -8.98
N PHE A 524 13.22 8.09 -9.57
CA PHE A 524 13.24 8.42 -11.00
C PHE A 524 13.67 7.21 -11.86
N PRO A 525 13.17 7.10 -13.10
CA PRO A 525 13.59 6.07 -14.05
C PRO A 525 15.09 6.15 -14.39
N THR A 526 15.67 5.01 -14.75
CA THR A 526 17.10 4.79 -15.00
C THR A 526 17.74 5.84 -15.90
N PRO A 527 17.16 6.22 -17.06
CA PRO A 527 17.75 7.25 -17.92
C PRO A 527 17.97 8.60 -17.22
N LEU A 528 17.12 8.96 -16.25
CA LEU A 528 17.29 10.19 -15.47
C LEU A 528 18.31 10.00 -14.33
N ARG A 529 18.34 8.82 -13.70
CA ARG A 529 19.33 8.50 -12.66
C ARG A 529 20.75 8.59 -13.20
N GLU A 530 20.99 8.01 -14.37
CA GLU A 530 22.34 7.99 -14.96
C GLU A 530 22.82 9.37 -15.42
N ARG A 531 21.90 10.21 -15.93
CA ARG A 531 22.27 11.50 -16.55
C ARG A 531 22.15 12.69 -15.61
N TYR A 532 21.17 12.66 -14.70
CA TYR A 532 20.73 13.84 -13.94
C TYR A 532 20.61 13.59 -12.43
N ALA A 533 21.17 12.51 -11.88
CA ALA A 533 21.15 12.28 -10.43
C ALA A 533 21.66 13.46 -9.60
N GLY A 534 22.67 14.19 -10.09
CA GLY A 534 23.19 15.39 -9.43
C GLY A 534 22.18 16.54 -9.32
N ARG A 535 21.17 16.60 -10.20
CA ARG A 535 20.13 17.63 -10.23
C ARG A 535 18.96 17.32 -9.30
N MET A 536 18.76 16.05 -8.94
CA MET A 536 17.58 15.61 -8.19
C MET A 536 17.52 16.23 -6.79
N GLY A 537 18.66 16.48 -6.14
CA GLY A 537 18.71 17.12 -4.83
C GLY A 537 18.15 18.55 -4.79
N ASP A 538 18.15 19.25 -5.92
CA ASP A 538 17.58 20.59 -6.02
C ASP A 538 16.07 20.57 -6.29
N HIS A 539 15.50 19.41 -6.65
CA HIS A 539 14.10 19.28 -7.04
C HIS A 539 13.17 19.91 -5.99
N PRO A 540 12.18 20.75 -6.35
CA PRO A 540 11.36 21.49 -5.37
C PRO A 540 10.62 20.60 -4.39
N LEU A 541 10.26 19.40 -4.85
CA LEU A 541 9.51 18.41 -4.08
C LEU A 541 10.39 17.27 -3.55
N HIS A 542 11.72 17.43 -3.48
CA HIS A 542 12.60 16.33 -3.04
C HIS A 542 12.21 15.78 -1.66
N ARG A 543 11.81 16.65 -0.72
CA ARG A 543 11.37 16.26 0.62
C ARG A 543 10.08 15.43 0.56
N GLU A 544 9.12 15.85 -0.24
CA GLU A 544 7.86 15.16 -0.42
C GLU A 544 8.05 13.80 -1.12
N ILE A 545 8.86 13.74 -2.18
CA ILE A 545 9.21 12.48 -2.87
C ILE A 545 9.86 11.50 -1.91
N ILE A 546 10.88 11.93 -1.16
CA ILE A 546 11.55 11.09 -0.15
C ILE A 546 10.54 10.61 0.88
N THR A 547 9.70 11.50 1.40
CA THR A 547 8.73 11.17 2.44
C THR A 547 7.75 10.11 1.95
N THR A 548 7.13 10.32 0.79
CA THR A 548 6.16 9.38 0.22
C THR A 548 6.81 8.02 -0.03
N ALA A 549 7.97 7.98 -0.67
CA ALA A 549 8.66 6.73 -0.98
C ALA A 549 9.03 5.93 0.29
N VAL A 550 9.59 6.60 1.31
CA VAL A 550 9.96 5.95 2.58
C VAL A 550 8.73 5.46 3.35
N VAL A 551 7.65 6.25 3.38
CA VAL A 551 6.43 5.89 4.10
C VAL A 551 5.69 4.75 3.43
N ASN A 552 5.62 4.72 2.09
CA ASN A 552 5.08 3.59 1.33
C ASN A 552 5.85 2.31 1.67
N ASP A 553 7.17 2.32 1.50
CA ASP A 553 8.04 1.18 1.78
C ASP A 553 7.86 0.69 3.23
N MET A 554 7.87 1.59 4.22
CA MET A 554 7.66 1.23 5.62
C MET A 554 6.28 0.61 5.88
N ALA A 555 5.21 1.24 5.38
CA ALA A 555 3.84 0.82 5.65
C ALA A 555 3.50 -0.50 4.95
N ASP A 556 3.94 -0.68 3.71
CA ASP A 556 3.63 -1.87 2.91
C ASP A 556 4.45 -3.08 3.37
N ARG A 557 5.73 -2.86 3.71
CA ARG A 557 6.60 -3.92 4.23
C ARG A 557 6.32 -4.28 5.69
N SER A 558 5.91 -3.33 6.54
CA SER A 558 5.75 -3.57 7.99
C SER A 558 4.30 -3.70 8.47
N GLY A 559 3.33 -3.17 7.71
CA GLY A 559 1.91 -3.19 8.01
C GLY A 559 1.37 -1.96 8.75
N SER A 560 0.06 -1.75 8.68
CA SER A 560 -0.63 -0.53 9.13
C SER A 560 -0.51 -0.19 10.63
N THR A 561 -0.24 -1.19 11.48
CA THR A 561 -0.12 -0.97 12.93
C THR A 561 1.33 -0.89 13.44
N PHE A 562 2.32 -1.03 12.55
CA PHE A 562 3.74 -1.09 12.93
C PHE A 562 4.19 0.12 13.75
N ALA A 563 4.11 1.31 13.17
CA ALA A 563 4.56 2.55 13.82
C ALA A 563 3.71 2.86 15.07
N PHE A 564 2.40 2.58 15.03
CA PHE A 564 1.52 2.74 16.18
C PHE A 564 1.94 1.89 17.37
N ARG A 565 2.25 0.61 17.16
CA ARG A 565 2.67 -0.29 18.25
C ARG A 565 4.03 0.11 18.80
N LEU A 566 5.00 0.45 17.96
CA LEU A 566 6.30 0.92 18.43
C LEU A 566 6.19 2.23 19.21
N ASN A 567 5.31 3.15 18.79
CA ASN A 567 5.00 4.35 19.56
C ASN A 567 4.38 4.01 20.93
N GLU A 568 3.41 3.09 21.01
CA GLU A 568 2.83 2.67 22.30
C GLU A 568 3.86 2.04 23.25
N GLU A 569 4.86 1.35 22.70
CA GLU A 569 5.86 0.56 23.43
C GLU A 569 7.09 1.38 23.84
N THR A 570 7.56 2.30 22.99
CA THR A 570 8.81 3.04 23.17
C THR A 570 8.61 4.54 23.41
N GLY A 571 7.43 5.08 23.07
CA GLY A 571 7.18 6.52 23.06
C GLY A 571 7.78 7.28 21.87
N ALA A 572 8.55 6.60 21.00
CA ALA A 572 9.18 7.22 19.83
C ALA A 572 8.16 7.76 18.83
N SER A 573 8.47 8.90 18.23
CA SER A 573 7.71 9.52 17.15
C SER A 573 7.82 8.71 15.85
N VAL A 574 6.90 8.92 14.90
CA VAL A 574 6.94 8.24 13.60
C VAL A 574 8.27 8.48 12.86
N PRO A 575 8.83 9.71 12.79
CA PRO A 575 10.13 9.93 12.16
C PRO A 575 11.28 9.14 12.80
N GLU A 576 11.32 9.05 14.14
CA GLU A 576 12.35 8.26 14.85
C GLU A 576 12.20 6.76 14.57
N ILE A 577 10.97 6.26 14.55
CA ILE A 577 10.65 4.88 14.19
C ILE A 577 11.08 4.60 12.75
N THR A 578 10.79 5.51 11.81
CA THR A 578 11.18 5.38 10.42
C THR A 578 12.70 5.36 10.26
N ALA A 579 13.45 6.23 10.93
CA ALA A 579 14.91 6.23 10.91
C ALA A 579 15.50 4.89 11.43
N ALA A 580 15.00 4.41 12.57
CA ALA A 580 15.41 3.11 13.12
C ALA A 580 15.02 1.93 12.20
N TRP A 581 13.87 2.02 11.53
CA TRP A 581 13.44 1.00 10.58
C TRP A 581 14.33 0.98 9.32
N LEU A 582 14.75 2.15 8.82
CA LEU A 582 15.67 2.27 7.69
C LEU A 582 17.04 1.64 7.99
N VAL A 583 17.56 1.82 9.22
CA VAL A 583 18.78 1.12 9.66
C VAL A 583 18.53 -0.39 9.72
N SER A 584 17.48 -0.81 10.44
CA SER A 584 17.16 -2.23 10.66
C SER A 584 17.02 -2.99 9.34
N ARG A 585 16.24 -2.47 8.39
CA ARG A 585 16.04 -3.13 7.08
C ARG A 585 17.33 -3.19 6.25
N SER A 586 18.23 -2.21 6.40
CA SER A 586 19.49 -2.17 5.64
C SER A 586 20.52 -3.13 6.22
N VAL A 587 20.64 -3.17 7.56
CA VAL A 587 21.58 -4.04 8.27
C VAL A 587 21.28 -5.53 8.05
N PHE A 588 20.01 -5.90 7.95
CA PHE A 588 19.59 -7.30 7.69
C PHE A 588 19.40 -7.63 6.21
N ASP A 589 19.76 -6.73 5.29
CA ASP A 589 19.54 -6.89 3.84
C ASP A 589 18.10 -7.29 3.50
N MET A 590 17.13 -6.61 4.09
CA MET A 590 15.72 -6.92 3.83
C MET A 590 15.29 -6.67 2.39
N PRO A 591 15.82 -5.65 1.66
CA PRO A 591 15.57 -5.52 0.23
C PRO A 591 15.96 -6.77 -0.58
N GLY A 592 17.13 -7.37 -0.32
CA GLY A 592 17.53 -8.62 -0.96
C GLY A 592 16.59 -9.77 -0.62
N PHE A 593 16.23 -9.93 0.66
CA PHE A 593 15.27 -10.95 1.09
C PHE A 593 13.89 -10.81 0.41
N TRP A 594 13.40 -9.58 0.27
CA TRP A 594 12.13 -9.32 -0.38
C TRP A 594 12.17 -9.66 -1.87
N ALA A 595 13.24 -9.31 -2.57
CA ALA A 595 13.44 -9.68 -3.97
C ALA A 595 13.47 -11.20 -4.16
N GLU A 596 14.13 -11.94 -3.26
CA GLU A 596 14.10 -13.42 -3.28
C GLU A 596 12.68 -13.98 -3.09
N LEU A 597 11.88 -13.39 -2.19
CA LEU A 597 10.50 -13.80 -2.00
C LEU A 597 9.59 -13.47 -3.18
N GLU A 598 9.83 -12.34 -3.85
CA GLU A 598 9.09 -11.89 -5.04
C GLU A 598 9.38 -12.81 -6.24
N ALA A 599 10.61 -13.30 -6.36
CA ALA A 599 10.99 -14.29 -7.37
C ALA A 599 10.29 -15.66 -7.20
N LEU A 600 9.63 -15.92 -6.06
CA LEU A 600 8.85 -17.15 -5.83
C LEU A 600 7.37 -17.04 -6.25
N ASP A 601 6.95 -15.91 -6.81
CA ASP A 601 5.58 -15.73 -7.26
C ASP A 601 5.16 -16.79 -8.28
N GLY A 602 4.04 -17.47 -8.02
CA GLY A 602 3.54 -18.57 -8.85
C GLY A 602 4.29 -19.89 -8.66
N ALA A 603 5.50 -19.87 -8.07
CA ALA A 603 6.30 -21.08 -7.84
C ALA A 603 5.97 -21.78 -6.52
N VAL A 604 5.52 -21.05 -5.50
CA VAL A 604 5.16 -21.60 -4.19
C VAL A 604 3.77 -21.12 -3.74
N ASP A 605 3.18 -21.84 -2.80
CA ASP A 605 1.88 -21.48 -2.23
C ASP A 605 1.91 -20.06 -1.61
N PRO A 606 0.93 -19.19 -1.90
CA PRO A 606 0.90 -17.82 -1.37
C PRO A 606 0.97 -17.74 0.16
N SER A 607 0.41 -18.72 0.88
CA SER A 607 0.48 -18.75 2.34
C SER A 607 1.91 -18.98 2.84
N ALA A 608 2.80 -19.58 2.05
CA ALA A 608 4.21 -19.76 2.38
C ALA A 608 4.97 -18.44 2.27
N GLN A 609 4.77 -17.71 1.17
CA GLN A 609 5.35 -16.37 0.99
C GLN A 609 4.86 -15.40 2.07
N ILE A 610 3.57 -15.43 2.42
CA ILE A 610 3.03 -14.58 3.50
C ILE A 610 3.63 -14.96 4.85
N ALA A 611 3.78 -16.25 5.15
CA ALA A 611 4.45 -16.68 6.39
C ALA A 611 5.90 -16.20 6.46
N ALA A 612 6.66 -16.32 5.35
CA ALA A 612 8.03 -15.83 5.27
C ALA A 612 8.12 -14.30 5.43
N LEU A 613 7.22 -13.56 4.78
CA LEU A 613 7.11 -12.10 4.94
C LEU A 613 6.88 -11.70 6.39
N LEU A 614 6.04 -12.44 7.12
CA LEU A 614 5.77 -12.20 8.53
C LEU A 614 6.99 -12.49 9.43
N GLU A 615 7.88 -13.42 9.07
CA GLU A 615 9.16 -13.60 9.79
C GLU A 615 10.08 -12.40 9.58
N GLY A 616 10.20 -11.93 8.32
CA GLY A 616 10.96 -10.71 8.01
C GLY A 616 10.45 -9.50 8.80
N ARG A 617 9.13 -9.31 8.88
CA ARG A 617 8.51 -8.24 9.68
C ARG A 617 8.88 -8.30 11.16
N LYS A 618 8.92 -9.51 11.74
CA LYS A 618 9.31 -9.69 13.15
C LYS A 618 10.76 -9.28 13.37
N LEU A 619 11.67 -9.68 12.48
CA LEU A 619 13.09 -9.31 12.57
C LEU A 619 13.25 -7.78 12.48
N THR A 620 12.66 -7.16 11.46
CA THR A 620 12.76 -5.70 11.28
C THR A 620 12.16 -4.93 12.45
N GLU A 621 11.03 -5.37 12.99
CA GLU A 621 10.38 -4.74 14.14
C GLU A 621 11.23 -4.84 15.40
N ARG A 622 11.78 -6.03 15.68
CA ARG A 622 12.66 -6.22 16.84
C ARG A 622 13.92 -5.38 16.70
N GLY A 623 14.54 -5.35 15.52
CA GLY A 623 15.70 -4.52 15.26
C GLY A 623 15.42 -3.02 15.40
N THR A 624 14.28 -2.57 14.88
CA THR A 624 13.82 -1.17 15.02
C THR A 624 13.68 -0.81 16.51
N ARG A 625 13.02 -1.66 17.29
CA ARG A 625 12.84 -1.46 18.72
C ARG A 625 14.16 -1.43 19.48
N TRP A 626 15.07 -2.35 19.16
CA TRP A 626 16.40 -2.37 19.76
C TRP A 626 17.12 -1.05 19.53
N LEU A 627 17.13 -0.56 18.28
CA LEU A 627 17.74 0.73 17.95
C LEU A 627 17.10 1.89 18.73
N LEU A 628 15.77 1.93 18.87
CA LEU A 628 15.09 2.97 19.65
C LEU A 628 15.44 2.94 21.14
N ASN A 629 15.79 1.78 21.70
CA ASN A 629 16.18 1.64 23.11
C ASN A 629 17.68 1.93 23.35
N PHE A 630 18.55 1.61 22.38
CA PHE A 630 20.01 1.63 22.55
C PHE A 630 20.73 2.71 21.72
N ARG A 631 20.02 3.47 20.89
CA ARG A 631 20.51 4.66 20.20
C ARG A 631 19.63 5.84 20.60
N ARG A 632 20.26 6.98 20.92
CA ARG A 632 19.53 8.23 21.21
C ARG A 632 19.24 8.96 19.91
N PRO A 633 17.97 9.20 19.55
CA PRO A 633 17.64 10.04 18.41
C PRO A 633 17.95 11.54 18.66
N PRO A 634 18.22 12.33 17.61
CA PRO A 634 18.52 11.87 16.26
C PRO A 634 19.89 11.17 16.20
N PHE A 635 19.98 10.07 15.46
CA PHE A 635 21.24 9.37 15.17
C PHE A 635 21.48 9.32 13.67
N ASP A 636 22.74 9.26 13.26
CA ASP A 636 23.14 9.17 11.85
C ASP A 636 22.81 7.77 11.30
N ILE A 637 21.94 7.72 10.29
CA ILE A 637 21.45 6.47 9.71
C ILE A 637 22.60 5.70 9.04
N GLN A 638 23.42 6.38 8.22
CA GLN A 638 24.49 5.74 7.47
C GLN A 638 25.59 5.23 8.41
N ALA A 639 26.04 6.05 9.35
CA ALA A 639 27.06 5.65 10.31
C ALA A 639 26.59 4.49 11.20
N THR A 640 25.29 4.46 11.56
CA THR A 640 24.73 3.34 12.32
C THR A 640 24.68 2.05 11.48
N ILE A 641 24.38 2.15 10.19
CA ILE A 641 24.44 0.99 9.27
C ILE A 641 25.88 0.50 9.14
N ASP A 642 26.83 1.40 8.90
CA ASP A 642 28.25 1.06 8.73
C ASP A 642 28.82 0.37 9.98
N PHE A 643 28.35 0.78 11.17
CA PHE A 643 28.74 0.16 12.43
C PHE A 643 28.25 -1.30 12.55
N PHE A 644 27.03 -1.60 12.12
CA PHE A 644 26.41 -2.91 12.34
C PHE A 644 26.53 -3.89 11.17
N ALA A 645 26.50 -3.41 9.92
CA ALA A 645 26.31 -4.26 8.74
C ALA A 645 27.34 -5.39 8.64
N GLY A 646 28.63 -5.08 8.82
CA GLY A 646 29.70 -6.08 8.77
C GLY A 646 29.56 -7.14 9.87
N GLY A 647 29.29 -6.73 11.10
CA GLY A 647 29.16 -7.66 12.22
C GLY A 647 27.88 -8.51 12.16
N VAL A 648 26.76 -7.94 11.70
CA VAL A 648 25.53 -8.70 11.47
C VAL A 648 25.73 -9.76 10.39
N LEU A 649 26.44 -9.43 9.30
CA LEU A 649 26.79 -10.39 8.27
C LEU A 649 27.65 -11.53 8.83
N THR A 650 28.67 -11.21 9.64
CA THR A 650 29.52 -12.20 10.31
C THR A 650 28.71 -13.14 11.20
N VAL A 651 27.86 -12.59 12.09
CA VAL A 651 26.98 -13.40 12.95
C VAL A 651 26.08 -14.29 12.10
N GLY A 652 25.41 -13.72 11.11
CA GLY A 652 24.49 -14.43 10.22
C GLY A 652 25.13 -15.64 9.54
N ALA A 653 26.33 -15.48 8.99
CA ALA A 653 27.07 -16.57 8.34
C ALA A 653 27.54 -17.65 9.33
N GLY A 654 27.75 -17.30 10.59
CA GLY A 654 28.15 -18.23 11.66
C GLY A 654 26.98 -18.98 12.30
N LEU A 655 25.75 -18.46 12.21
CA LEU A 655 24.59 -18.95 12.97
C LEU A 655 24.41 -20.47 12.96
N PRO A 656 24.42 -21.19 11.81
CA PRO A 656 24.19 -22.65 11.82
C PRO A 656 25.18 -23.43 12.69
N LYS A 657 26.39 -22.90 12.91
CA LYS A 657 27.43 -23.52 13.76
C LYS A 657 27.36 -23.07 15.21
N LEU A 658 26.80 -21.88 15.46
CA LEU A 658 26.72 -21.25 16.79
C LEU A 658 25.50 -21.74 17.59
N LEU A 659 24.43 -22.14 16.91
CA LEU A 659 23.20 -22.59 17.57
C LEU A 659 23.38 -24.00 18.16
N ALA A 660 22.86 -24.17 19.38
CA ALA A 660 22.81 -25.44 20.08
C ALA A 660 21.43 -25.66 20.72
N GLY A 661 21.18 -26.89 21.17
CA GLY A 661 20.00 -27.22 21.97
C GLY A 661 18.68 -26.81 21.31
N ARG A 662 17.87 -26.03 22.03
CA ARG A 662 16.53 -25.60 21.57
C ARG A 662 16.58 -24.61 20.41
N ASP A 663 17.60 -23.75 20.37
CA ASP A 663 17.74 -22.77 19.30
C ASP A 663 18.06 -23.45 17.96
N LEU A 664 18.93 -24.46 17.97
CA LEU A 664 19.22 -25.27 16.78
C LEU A 664 17.98 -26.06 16.33
N ALA A 665 17.28 -26.73 17.25
CA ALA A 665 16.07 -27.47 16.93
C ALA A 665 14.98 -26.58 16.32
N GLY A 666 14.76 -25.38 16.88
CA GLY A 666 13.79 -24.42 16.33
C GLY A 666 14.23 -23.77 15.02
N PHE A 667 15.53 -23.72 14.74
CA PHE A 667 16.07 -23.33 13.44
C PHE A 667 15.79 -24.42 12.39
N ASP A 668 16.17 -25.67 12.67
CA ASP A 668 15.98 -26.80 11.77
C ASP A 668 14.49 -27.01 11.46
N GLU A 669 13.60 -26.97 12.47
CA GLU A 669 12.15 -27.11 12.28
C GLU A 669 11.61 -26.02 11.34
N ARG A 670 12.05 -24.76 11.50
CA ARG A 670 11.59 -23.66 10.63
C ARG A 670 12.12 -23.82 9.21
N ARG A 671 13.39 -24.15 9.04
CA ARG A 671 14.01 -24.40 7.73
C ARG A 671 13.24 -25.51 7.01
N ASP A 672 13.10 -26.65 7.65
CA ASP A 672 12.47 -27.84 7.08
C ASP A 672 10.99 -27.60 6.76
N SER A 673 10.29 -26.82 7.60
CA SER A 673 8.89 -26.42 7.34
C SER A 673 8.74 -25.56 6.09
N PHE A 674 9.65 -24.63 5.83
CA PHE A 674 9.61 -23.82 4.60
C PHE A 674 10.07 -24.61 3.37
N ALA A 675 11.12 -25.44 3.50
CA ALA A 675 11.58 -26.32 2.44
C ALA A 675 10.48 -27.30 2.00
N ALA A 676 9.75 -27.89 2.96
CA ALA A 676 8.60 -28.76 2.68
C ALA A 676 7.45 -28.06 1.94
N ARG A 677 7.41 -26.72 1.93
CA ARG A 677 6.43 -25.90 1.22
C ARG A 677 6.97 -25.35 -0.11
N GLY A 678 8.10 -25.87 -0.58
CA GLY A 678 8.70 -25.54 -1.87
C GLY A 678 9.60 -24.31 -1.87
N VAL A 679 9.88 -23.70 -0.70
CA VAL A 679 10.84 -22.59 -0.62
C VAL A 679 12.26 -23.13 -0.81
N PRO A 680 13.10 -22.52 -1.68
CA PRO A 680 14.48 -22.97 -1.89
C PRO A 680 15.29 -23.01 -0.59
N ASP A 681 16.15 -24.01 -0.45
CA ASP A 681 16.88 -24.31 0.80
C ASP A 681 17.63 -23.09 1.38
N GLY A 682 18.35 -22.33 0.53
CA GLY A 682 19.08 -21.14 0.98
C GLY A 682 18.18 -20.06 1.56
N LEU A 683 17.00 -19.86 0.97
CA LEU A 683 16.02 -18.89 1.48
C LEU A 683 15.30 -19.43 2.72
N ALA A 684 15.00 -20.73 2.78
CA ALA A 684 14.44 -21.38 3.96
C ALA A 684 15.40 -21.27 5.17
N GLU A 685 16.70 -21.44 4.93
CA GLU A 685 17.76 -21.24 5.92
C GLU A 685 17.84 -19.78 6.38
N ARG A 686 17.80 -18.83 5.43
CA ARG A 686 17.75 -17.39 5.71
C ARG A 686 16.55 -17.03 6.59
N ILE A 687 15.37 -17.58 6.31
CA ILE A 687 14.15 -17.36 7.11
C ILE A 687 14.31 -17.97 8.51
N ALA A 688 14.87 -19.17 8.62
CA ALA A 688 15.14 -19.84 9.90
C ALA A 688 16.09 -19.01 10.78
N ALA A 689 17.13 -18.42 10.17
CA ALA A 689 18.13 -17.58 10.82
C ALA A 689 17.56 -16.26 11.38
N MET A 690 16.41 -15.77 10.91
CA MET A 690 15.86 -14.47 11.33
C MET A 690 15.54 -14.39 12.83
N VAL A 691 15.20 -15.51 13.47
CA VAL A 691 14.90 -15.51 14.91
C VAL A 691 16.15 -15.24 15.76
N PRO A 692 17.25 -15.99 15.60
CA PRO A 692 18.49 -15.73 16.32
C PRO A 692 19.27 -14.52 15.79
N ALA A 693 19.10 -14.13 14.52
CA ALA A 693 19.80 -12.97 13.92
C ALA A 693 19.56 -11.65 14.66
N TYR A 694 18.45 -11.52 15.39
CA TYR A 694 18.17 -10.37 16.26
C TYR A 694 19.30 -10.10 17.27
N SER A 695 19.94 -11.15 17.80
CA SER A 695 21.04 -11.02 18.78
C SER A 695 22.31 -10.40 18.20
N ALA A 696 22.40 -10.25 16.87
CA ALA A 696 23.55 -9.66 16.22
C ALA A 696 23.82 -8.22 16.68
N PHE A 697 22.79 -7.42 16.99
CA PHE A 697 23.00 -6.07 17.51
C PHE A 697 23.72 -6.06 18.86
N ASP A 698 23.30 -6.92 19.79
CA ASP A 698 23.94 -7.06 21.10
C ASP A 698 25.39 -7.56 20.94
N ILE A 699 25.60 -8.57 20.10
CA ILE A 699 26.94 -9.14 19.83
C ILE A 699 27.89 -8.07 19.29
N VAL A 700 27.48 -7.28 18.31
CA VAL A 700 28.32 -6.22 17.72
C VAL A 700 28.65 -5.14 18.74
N GLU A 701 27.68 -4.72 19.55
CA GLU A 701 27.91 -3.79 20.67
C GLU A 701 28.91 -4.31 21.69
N ILE A 702 28.77 -5.57 22.09
CA ILE A 702 29.65 -6.20 23.07
C ILE A 702 31.06 -6.32 22.50
N ALA A 703 31.20 -6.80 21.26
CA ALA A 703 32.48 -6.94 20.57
C ALA A 703 33.22 -5.59 20.52
N HIS A 704 32.53 -4.53 20.08
CA HIS A 704 33.07 -3.18 20.04
C HIS A 704 33.46 -2.66 21.45
N GLY A 705 32.56 -2.77 22.43
CA GLY A 705 32.79 -2.27 23.79
C GLY A 705 33.84 -3.04 24.61
N THR A 706 34.19 -4.27 24.19
CA THR A 706 35.22 -5.10 24.83
C THR A 706 36.52 -5.16 24.03
N GLY A 707 36.54 -4.64 22.80
CA GLY A 707 37.69 -4.76 21.89
C GLY A 707 37.92 -6.19 21.38
N ARG A 708 36.90 -7.05 21.40
CA ARG A 708 36.95 -8.46 20.96
C ARG A 708 36.42 -8.60 19.54
N SER A 709 36.68 -9.76 18.92
CA SER A 709 36.11 -10.07 17.61
C SER A 709 34.62 -10.40 17.73
N VAL A 710 33.88 -10.18 16.64
CA VAL A 710 32.45 -10.52 16.55
C VAL A 710 32.24 -12.03 16.69
N ASP A 711 33.11 -12.84 16.06
CA ASP A 711 33.04 -14.30 16.13
C ASP A 711 33.21 -14.82 17.56
N GLU A 712 34.28 -14.40 18.25
CA GLU A 712 34.53 -14.78 19.66
C GLU A 712 33.36 -14.35 20.56
N THR A 713 32.82 -13.15 20.32
CA THR A 713 31.68 -12.64 21.09
C THR A 713 30.42 -13.47 20.83
N ALA A 714 30.17 -13.87 19.58
CA ALA A 714 29.01 -14.68 19.21
C ALA A 714 29.10 -16.09 19.82
N GLU A 715 30.26 -16.73 19.80
CA GLU A 715 30.49 -18.03 20.44
C GLU A 715 30.16 -17.99 21.94
N VAL A 716 30.68 -17.00 22.67
CA VAL A 716 30.37 -16.80 24.10
C VAL A 716 28.88 -16.51 24.31
N TYR A 717 28.30 -15.66 23.46
CA TYR A 717 26.90 -15.26 23.58
C TYR A 717 25.95 -16.46 23.44
N PHE A 718 26.13 -17.30 22.42
CA PHE A 718 25.26 -18.46 22.17
C PHE A 718 25.54 -19.64 23.13
N ASP A 719 26.80 -19.91 23.53
CA ASP A 719 27.09 -20.93 24.55
C ASP A 719 26.46 -20.55 25.90
N LEU A 720 26.52 -19.28 26.28
CA LEU A 720 25.85 -18.79 27.49
C LEU A 720 24.32 -18.91 27.38
N ALA A 721 23.76 -18.67 26.18
CA ALA A 721 22.33 -18.77 25.93
C ALA A 721 21.79 -20.18 26.19
N ASP A 722 22.51 -21.21 25.71
CA ASP A 722 22.14 -22.61 25.87
C ASP A 722 22.19 -23.03 27.34
N ARG A 723 23.27 -22.70 28.05
CA ARG A 723 23.48 -23.07 29.46
C ARG A 723 22.48 -22.43 30.41
N LEU A 724 22.13 -21.16 30.18
CA LEU A 724 21.10 -20.45 30.96
C LEU A 724 19.67 -20.74 30.47
N GLN A 725 19.51 -21.59 29.46
CA GLN A 725 18.22 -21.90 28.84
C GLN A 725 17.45 -20.64 28.39
N ILE A 726 18.15 -19.64 27.86
CA ILE A 726 17.58 -18.37 27.42
C ILE A 726 16.51 -18.60 26.35
N ALA A 727 16.74 -19.54 25.43
CA ALA A 727 15.76 -19.95 24.43
C ALA A 727 14.42 -20.39 25.07
N ARG A 728 14.48 -21.19 26.14
CA ARG A 728 13.29 -21.65 26.86
C ARG A 728 12.53 -20.49 27.48
N LEU A 729 13.23 -19.55 28.13
CA LEU A 729 12.61 -18.35 28.69
C LEU A 729 11.93 -17.51 27.61
N ARG A 730 12.63 -17.28 26.49
CA ARG A 730 12.11 -16.53 25.34
C ARG A 730 10.83 -17.16 24.76
N ASP A 731 10.80 -18.47 24.64
CA ASP A 731 9.65 -19.20 24.09
C ASP A 731 8.45 -19.10 25.04
N MET A 732 8.68 -19.24 26.35
CA MET A 732 7.62 -19.07 27.37
C MET A 732 7.09 -17.64 27.41
N ILE A 733 7.98 -16.63 27.33
CA ILE A 733 7.57 -15.23 27.21
C ILE A 733 6.74 -15.04 25.94
N THR A 734 7.15 -15.62 24.81
CA THR A 734 6.42 -15.50 23.55
C THR A 734 5.02 -16.13 23.61
N ALA A 735 4.88 -17.25 24.34
CA ALA A 735 3.63 -17.96 24.56
C ALA A 735 2.65 -17.23 25.51
N LEU A 736 3.09 -16.19 26.23
CA LEU A 736 2.20 -15.41 27.09
C LEU A 736 0.99 -14.82 26.32
N PRO A 737 -0.19 -14.72 26.96
CA PRO A 737 -1.40 -14.19 26.34
C PRO A 737 -1.23 -12.78 25.75
N ARG A 738 -1.93 -12.51 24.65
CA ARG A 738 -1.96 -11.19 23.96
C ARG A 738 -3.35 -10.56 24.00
N GLU A 739 -4.05 -10.72 25.12
CA GLU A 739 -5.48 -10.37 25.20
C GLU A 739 -5.74 -8.88 25.33
N ASP A 740 -4.75 -8.12 25.81
CA ASP A 740 -4.83 -6.68 25.99
C ASP A 740 -3.48 -5.96 25.80
N ARG A 741 -3.52 -4.64 25.93
CA ARG A 741 -2.35 -3.75 25.79
C ARG A 741 -1.29 -4.05 26.86
N TRP A 742 -1.69 -4.21 28.12
CA TRP A 742 -0.77 -4.31 29.25
C TRP A 742 -0.03 -5.64 29.24
N ASN A 743 -0.71 -6.74 28.92
CA ASN A 743 -0.09 -8.03 28.70
C ASN A 743 0.90 -8.00 27.53
N THR A 744 0.57 -7.28 26.45
CA THR A 744 1.48 -7.11 25.31
C THR A 744 2.74 -6.31 25.72
N MET A 745 2.58 -5.21 26.46
CA MET A 745 3.70 -4.41 26.97
C MET A 745 4.55 -5.17 27.97
N ALA A 746 3.95 -5.86 28.95
CA ALA A 746 4.67 -6.66 29.94
C ALA A 746 5.48 -7.78 29.28
N ARG A 747 4.91 -8.45 28.27
CA ARG A 747 5.62 -9.44 27.47
C ARG A 747 6.80 -8.85 26.70
N GLY A 748 6.62 -7.66 26.12
CA GLY A 748 7.69 -6.90 25.48
C GLY A 748 8.82 -6.59 26.45
N ALA A 749 8.49 -6.00 27.60
CA ALA A 749 9.44 -5.64 28.65
C ALA A 749 10.21 -6.85 29.19
N LEU A 750 9.55 -7.97 29.46
CA LEU A 750 10.21 -9.21 29.92
C LEU A 750 11.22 -9.74 28.89
N ARG A 751 10.86 -9.68 27.61
CA ARG A 751 11.76 -10.11 26.54
C ARG A 751 12.97 -9.18 26.44
N ASP A 752 12.74 -7.88 26.47
CA ASP A 752 13.80 -6.88 26.32
C ASP A 752 14.75 -6.90 27.54
N ASP A 753 14.22 -7.11 28.75
CA ASP A 753 14.99 -7.34 29.98
C ASP A 753 15.83 -8.63 29.90
N LEU A 754 15.29 -9.71 29.33
CA LEU A 754 16.01 -10.97 29.15
C LEU A 754 17.21 -10.80 28.21
N TYR A 755 17.02 -10.14 27.07
CA TYR A 755 18.11 -9.87 26.13
C TYR A 755 19.16 -8.92 26.71
N THR A 756 18.72 -7.87 27.41
CA THR A 756 19.65 -6.94 28.10
C THR A 756 20.51 -7.68 29.11
N ALA A 757 19.90 -8.52 29.95
CA ALA A 757 20.65 -9.31 30.93
C ALA A 757 21.61 -10.31 30.27
N HIS A 758 21.19 -10.95 29.17
CA HIS A 758 22.03 -11.88 28.41
C HIS A 758 23.23 -11.16 27.78
N ALA A 759 23.03 -9.97 27.21
CA ALA A 759 24.09 -9.13 26.65
C ALA A 759 25.10 -8.66 27.72
N GLU A 760 24.60 -8.22 28.88
CA GLU A 760 25.44 -7.80 30.01
C GLU A 760 26.28 -8.97 30.56
N LEU A 761 25.66 -10.15 30.76
CA LEU A 761 26.39 -11.34 31.20
C LEU A 761 27.47 -11.77 30.19
N SER A 762 27.15 -11.74 28.90
CA SER A 762 28.12 -12.08 27.84
C SER A 762 29.33 -11.14 27.87
N ARG A 763 29.08 -9.84 28.08
CA ARG A 763 30.13 -8.84 28.25
C ARG A 763 30.99 -9.12 29.49
N ASP A 764 30.38 -9.52 30.60
CA ASP A 764 31.11 -9.83 31.84
C ASP A 764 31.97 -11.07 31.68
N VAL A 765 31.45 -12.14 31.03
CA VAL A 765 32.20 -13.37 30.71
C VAL A 765 33.44 -13.06 29.86
N LEU A 766 33.30 -12.21 28.84
CA LEU A 766 34.42 -11.80 27.97
C LEU A 766 35.51 -11.01 28.70
N LYS A 767 35.17 -10.37 29.83
CA LYS A 767 36.11 -9.57 30.64
C LYS A 767 36.82 -10.35 31.74
N VAL A 768 36.38 -11.57 32.06
CA VAL A 768 36.99 -12.35 33.16
C VAL A 768 38.43 -12.76 32.88
N THR A 769 38.77 -12.99 31.61
CA THR A 769 40.11 -13.42 31.20
C THR A 769 40.60 -12.61 30.00
N ASP A 770 41.93 -12.46 29.88
CA ASP A 770 42.53 -11.76 28.74
C ASP A 770 42.50 -12.59 27.45
N SER A 771 42.57 -13.92 27.56
CA SER A 771 42.54 -14.88 26.45
C SER A 771 41.97 -16.22 26.91
N GLY A 772 41.38 -16.99 25.99
CA GLY A 772 40.91 -18.36 26.24
C GLY A 772 39.76 -18.72 25.30
N SER A 773 39.47 -20.01 25.17
CA SER A 773 38.27 -20.46 24.46
C SER A 773 36.99 -20.00 25.19
N PRO A 774 35.84 -19.90 24.51
CA PRO A 774 34.56 -19.57 25.15
C PRO A 774 34.28 -20.40 26.41
N GLU A 775 34.56 -21.71 26.37
CA GLU A 775 34.36 -22.62 27.49
C GLU A 775 35.28 -22.29 28.67
N GLN A 776 36.53 -21.92 28.40
CA GLN A 776 37.49 -21.53 29.43
C GLN A 776 37.08 -20.22 30.10
N ARG A 777 36.65 -19.24 29.30
CA ARG A 777 36.15 -17.94 29.79
C ARG A 777 34.95 -18.14 30.69
N LEU A 778 33.99 -18.95 30.23
CA LEU A 778 32.79 -19.22 30.99
C LEU A 778 33.08 -20.02 32.26
N ALA A 779 33.93 -21.05 32.21
CA ALA A 779 34.33 -21.80 33.39
C ALA A 779 34.96 -20.89 34.46
N ALA A 780 35.83 -19.97 34.03
CA ALA A 780 36.41 -18.97 34.93
C ALA A 780 35.36 -18.02 35.52
N TRP A 781 34.41 -17.54 34.70
CA TRP A 781 33.32 -16.69 35.16
C TRP A 781 32.41 -17.43 36.15
N VAL A 782 32.03 -18.68 35.88
CA VAL A 782 31.21 -19.50 36.79
C VAL A 782 31.94 -19.75 38.10
N GLN A 783 33.23 -20.09 38.06
CA GLN A 783 34.02 -20.31 39.28
C GLN A 783 34.07 -19.05 40.16
N ARG A 784 34.22 -17.87 39.55
CA ARG A 784 34.20 -16.58 40.26
C ARG A 784 32.83 -16.26 40.87
N ASN A 785 31.75 -16.79 40.28
CA ASN A 785 30.37 -16.45 40.63
C ASN A 785 29.55 -17.65 41.15
N ASP A 786 30.19 -18.72 41.64
CA ASP A 786 29.56 -20.03 41.91
C ASP A 786 28.27 -19.92 42.74
N SER A 787 28.30 -19.16 43.84
CA SER A 787 27.14 -19.00 44.72
C SER A 787 25.96 -18.28 44.05
N ALA A 788 26.22 -17.32 43.16
CA ALA A 788 25.19 -16.62 42.42
C ALA A 788 24.60 -17.51 41.33
N VAL A 789 25.46 -18.19 40.56
CA VAL A 789 25.06 -19.14 39.51
C VAL A 789 24.20 -20.25 40.08
N ARG A 790 24.62 -20.90 41.17
CA ARG A 790 23.84 -21.95 41.83
C ARG A 790 22.45 -21.49 42.26
N ARG A 791 22.33 -20.29 42.84
CA ARG A 791 21.04 -19.72 43.25
C ARG A 791 20.13 -19.45 42.06
N ALA A 792 20.65 -18.84 41.00
CA ALA A 792 19.88 -18.57 39.79
C ALA A 792 19.41 -19.87 39.12
N THR A 793 20.30 -20.87 39.00
CA THR A 793 19.95 -22.19 38.46
C THR A 793 18.88 -22.88 39.30
N GLN A 794 18.97 -22.83 40.63
CA GLN A 794 17.94 -23.38 41.51
C GLN A 794 16.58 -22.70 41.30
N THR A 795 16.54 -21.36 41.29
CA THR A 795 15.30 -20.61 41.03
C THR A 795 14.71 -20.93 39.66
N LEU A 796 15.54 -21.04 38.62
CA LEU A 796 15.07 -21.41 37.29
C LEU A 796 14.49 -22.84 37.29
N THR A 797 15.16 -23.81 37.92
CA THR A 797 14.65 -25.18 38.07
C THR A 797 13.30 -25.24 38.77
N GLU A 798 13.13 -24.53 39.89
CA GLU A 798 11.86 -24.44 40.61
C GLU A 798 10.74 -23.85 39.73
N ILE A 799 11.06 -22.86 38.90
CA ILE A 799 10.11 -22.29 37.94
C ILE A 799 9.78 -23.30 36.82
N TRP A 800 10.75 -24.11 36.40
CA TRP A 800 10.57 -25.14 35.38
C TRP A 800 9.69 -26.31 35.82
N GLU A 801 9.58 -26.53 37.13
CA GLU A 801 8.69 -27.51 37.75
C GLU A 801 7.26 -26.98 37.92
N SER A 802 7.00 -25.70 37.59
CA SER A 802 5.67 -25.11 37.68
C SER A 802 4.73 -25.60 36.57
N ASP A 803 3.47 -25.85 36.93
CA ASP A 803 2.42 -26.28 35.99
C ASP A 803 1.97 -25.16 35.02
N ALA A 804 2.23 -23.88 35.34
CA ALA A 804 1.76 -22.75 34.54
C ALA A 804 2.74 -21.56 34.54
N PHE A 805 3.07 -21.07 33.34
CA PHE A 805 3.89 -19.87 33.15
C PHE A 805 3.03 -18.62 33.02
N THR A 806 3.10 -17.75 34.02
CA THR A 806 2.44 -16.44 34.06
C THR A 806 3.46 -15.31 33.89
N ILE A 807 2.98 -14.08 33.69
CA ILE A 807 3.84 -12.88 33.72
C ILE A 807 4.62 -12.83 35.04
N ALA A 808 4.01 -13.17 36.17
CA ALA A 808 4.66 -13.12 37.48
C ALA A 808 5.81 -14.13 37.58
N THR A 809 5.58 -15.39 37.23
CA THR A 809 6.62 -16.44 37.28
C THR A 809 7.78 -16.13 36.33
N LEU A 810 7.47 -15.67 35.11
CA LEU A 810 8.51 -15.31 34.15
C LEU A 810 9.25 -14.02 34.52
N SER A 811 8.61 -13.08 35.23
CA SER A 811 9.30 -11.91 35.82
C SER A 811 10.32 -12.34 36.85
N VAL A 812 10.00 -13.32 37.69
CA VAL A 812 10.96 -13.88 38.67
C VAL A 812 12.12 -14.57 37.96
N ALA A 813 11.84 -15.34 36.90
CA ALA A 813 12.89 -16.00 36.11
C ALA A 813 13.86 -14.99 35.47
N VAL A 814 13.34 -13.96 34.80
CA VAL A 814 14.16 -12.91 34.20
C VAL A 814 14.94 -12.14 35.27
N ARG A 815 14.32 -11.88 36.44
CA ARG A 815 15.01 -11.25 37.58
C ARG A 815 16.15 -12.11 38.13
N ALA A 816 16.01 -13.44 38.15
CA ALA A 816 17.08 -14.33 38.57
C ALA A 816 18.31 -14.19 37.64
N VAL A 817 18.08 -14.13 36.32
CA VAL A 817 19.14 -13.86 35.33
C VAL A 817 19.75 -12.47 35.52
N ARG A 818 18.94 -11.42 35.72
CA ARG A 818 19.44 -10.05 36.00
C ARG A 818 20.28 -9.97 37.29
N THR A 819 19.93 -10.75 38.30
CA THR A 819 20.68 -10.79 39.56
C THR A 819 22.09 -11.33 39.36
N LEU A 820 22.30 -12.24 38.40
CA LEU A 820 23.63 -12.70 38.02
C LEU A 820 24.50 -11.54 37.48
N VAL A 821 23.92 -10.63 36.69
CA VAL A 821 24.64 -9.45 36.19
C VAL A 821 25.14 -8.61 37.37
N THR A 822 24.22 -8.19 38.26
CA THR A 822 24.58 -7.31 39.38
C THR A 822 25.61 -7.96 40.31
N THR A 823 25.47 -9.25 40.59
CA THR A 823 26.41 -9.95 41.49
C THR A 823 27.78 -10.15 40.86
N SER A 824 27.87 -10.35 39.54
CA SER A 824 29.16 -10.56 38.85
C SER A 824 30.02 -9.31 38.72
N THR A 825 29.43 -8.12 38.91
CA THR A 825 30.14 -6.83 38.89
C THR A 825 30.61 -6.35 40.27
N LEU A 826 30.25 -7.05 41.35
CA LEU A 826 30.70 -6.70 42.69
C LEU A 826 32.21 -6.93 42.86
N PRO A 827 32.91 -6.08 43.65
CA PRO A 827 34.29 -6.33 44.02
C PRO A 827 34.43 -7.70 44.68
N ALA A 828 35.51 -8.42 44.34
CA ALA A 828 35.84 -9.72 44.90
C ALA A 828 36.10 -9.67 46.41
#